data_AF-A0A1F3M4Q7-F1
#
_entry.id   AF-A0A1F3M4Q7-F1
#
_cell.length_a   1.000
_cell.length_b   1.000
_cell.length_c   1.000
_cell.angle_alpha   90.00
_cell.angle_beta   90.00
_cell.angle_gamma   90.00
#
_symmetry.space_group_name_H-M   'P 1'
#
loop_
_entity.id
_entity.type
_entity.pdbx_description
1 polymer ?
#
loop_
_entity_poly.entity_id
_entity_poly.type
_entity_poly.pdbx_seq_one_letter_code
_entity_poly.pdbx_strand_id
1 'polypeptide(L)'
;MIKLIKVLIILVFFPTLVFSQKKNNLPHQDVVFPSVIKTPIGFSISAPLREAPIFIDKNDAAEEFYMNKHRDRKINPNIFPPDFNHMPMDPGEQTIMGDVLSGRSLQKNFPGQNSSSNPPDCSGTVGSDYYFQVVNVTYQIFNKSDGSSAAGPSNLNSIFNSGLPGANCNSGDPIVLWDEQADRWLFAEFSLCNSNDYMLIAVSTTNDPTGTWYSWSYDVADMPDYMKFGIWQDGYYMATNTSAGNDVYVFDRDAMISGNSNPVMIGFDNPNRPTTFDGFHCLLPLDNDGAWAPAGTPGQFITIADDGQSNPADELRIYELDADWTTPSNSTFSMVQQLPVNAFNGNFSNDWNNIPQPGTGQTLDGISTVLMFRAQYRNFNGTQKIVCNHTIAESATESAIRWYELVKTTGSWSIAQQGTYNPDNVSRWNGSIAMNDNGEIAMGYSVSDGTSVYPGIRYCAQTTNAPQNTMDVAEVSIWDGSFSQTGINRWGDYSNISVDPGDGTTFWYTNEYKSSSSHGTRIASFTVPLSCTPPIVQAAAFSVAAIHDNDLTINWTRGNGTHVLVIAREAGAVNQGPVTGTNYNANASFGDGDAIGSGNYVLYNGTGTSVITTSLQAGTAYHFSIHEYSISDFCYLSPGLTGSATTSGVAPCNLCSSNGNTDYGTSTTFVGLNTLSNASGKPGAYSDYTNLSTNLGVAGTYLLNVRVNTDGDWTVNTIVWVDWNQDCDFSDTGETYDLGTATNTADGATSLSPLSITVPVDALLGNTIMRVSTKYYADPTFCETGFDGEVEDYTLTLIPGQSVWLGNSIDWNFTTNWENGIVPTSSFVVTIPATPTGGHSPTIPFGINAVCYSITLENGSTITINGNLEVIK
;
A
#
# COMPACT_ATOMS: atom_id res chain seq x y z
N MET A 1 -51.85 -13.74 -53.18
CA MET A 1 -50.42 -13.88 -52.78
C MET A 1 -50.02 -12.56 -52.13
N ILE A 2 -49.92 -12.51 -50.79
CA ILE A 2 -48.65 -12.46 -50.01
C ILE A 2 -47.92 -11.13 -50.23
N LYS A 3 -47.46 -10.35 -49.25
CA LYS A 3 -47.48 -10.25 -47.77
C LYS A 3 -46.82 -8.89 -47.51
N LEU A 4 -47.21 -8.14 -46.47
CA LEU A 4 -46.28 -7.21 -45.83
C LEU A 4 -46.49 -7.28 -44.31
N ILE A 5 -45.43 -7.67 -43.61
CA ILE A 5 -45.37 -7.87 -42.16
C ILE A 5 -45.19 -6.50 -41.49
N LYS A 6 -46.07 -6.17 -40.54
CA LYS A 6 -45.86 -5.08 -39.57
C LYS A 6 -45.32 -5.70 -38.28
N VAL A 7 -44.15 -5.24 -37.85
CA VAL A 7 -43.60 -5.51 -36.51
C VAL A 7 -44.11 -4.44 -35.56
N LEU A 8 -44.69 -4.88 -34.44
CA LEU A 8 -45.26 -4.07 -33.36
C LEU A 8 -44.17 -3.89 -32.29
N ILE A 9 -43.75 -2.66 -32.00
CA ILE A 9 -42.90 -2.33 -30.85
C ILE A 9 -43.83 -1.98 -29.69
N ILE A 10 -43.81 -2.82 -28.64
CA ILE A 10 -44.49 -2.59 -27.36
C ILE A 10 -43.52 -1.79 -26.49
N LEU A 11 -43.81 -0.50 -26.29
CA LEU A 11 -43.19 0.32 -25.24
C LEU A 11 -43.92 0.05 -23.93
N VAL A 12 -43.27 -0.68 -23.01
CA VAL A 12 -43.71 -0.83 -21.62
C VAL A 12 -43.27 0.41 -20.86
N PHE A 13 -44.23 1.30 -20.56
CA PHE A 13 -44.05 2.38 -19.58
C PHE A 13 -44.03 1.76 -18.18
N PHE A 14 -42.86 1.73 -17.53
CA PHE A 14 -42.78 1.63 -16.07
C PHE A 14 -43.07 3.02 -15.48
N PRO A 15 -44.11 3.19 -14.65
CA PRO A 15 -44.30 4.45 -13.94
C PRO A 15 -43.24 4.55 -12.83
N THR A 16 -42.25 5.40 -13.03
CA THR A 16 -41.41 5.92 -11.95
C THR A 16 -42.31 6.70 -11.00
N LEU A 17 -42.64 6.12 -9.85
CA LEU A 17 -43.21 6.83 -8.71
C LEU A 17 -42.13 7.77 -8.17
N VAL A 18 -42.12 9.01 -8.68
CA VAL A 18 -41.40 10.12 -8.06
C VAL A 18 -42.14 10.43 -6.77
N PHE A 19 -41.63 9.96 -5.63
CA PHE A 19 -42.00 10.52 -4.34
C PHE A 19 -41.51 11.96 -4.32
N SER A 20 -42.43 12.89 -4.58
CA SER A 20 -42.24 14.29 -4.22
C SER A 20 -42.06 14.35 -2.70
N GLN A 21 -40.82 14.65 -2.25
CA GLN A 21 -40.57 15.10 -0.89
C GLN A 21 -41.46 16.33 -0.68
N LYS A 22 -42.61 16.13 0.00
CA LYS A 22 -43.37 17.26 0.52
C LYS A 22 -42.42 18.02 1.44
N LYS A 23 -42.06 19.23 1.03
CA LYS A 23 -41.55 20.28 1.93
C LYS A 23 -42.58 20.50 3.03
N ASN A 24 -42.52 19.71 4.08
CA ASN A 24 -43.02 20.11 5.37
C ASN A 24 -41.92 20.98 5.98
N ASN A 25 -41.78 22.20 5.45
CA ASN A 25 -41.15 23.28 6.21
C ASN A 25 -42.07 23.51 7.42
N LEU A 26 -41.82 22.80 8.51
CA LEU A 26 -42.24 23.28 9.82
C LEU A 26 -41.59 24.66 10.02
N PRO A 27 -42.27 25.62 10.68
CA PRO A 27 -41.70 26.95 10.90
C PRO A 27 -40.35 26.82 11.59
N HIS A 28 -39.36 27.62 11.19
CA HIS A 28 -38.13 27.83 11.98
C HIS A 28 -38.54 27.97 13.45
N GLN A 29 -38.04 27.08 14.30
CA GLN A 29 -38.29 27.16 15.74
C GLN A 29 -37.60 28.42 16.29
N ASP A 30 -38.07 28.92 17.43
CA ASP A 30 -37.65 30.20 17.99
C ASP A 30 -36.12 30.32 18.07
N VAL A 31 -35.60 31.48 17.66
CA VAL A 31 -34.18 31.81 17.77
C VAL A 31 -33.81 31.92 19.24
N VAL A 32 -32.79 31.18 19.66
CA VAL A 32 -32.22 31.22 21.01
C VAL A 32 -31.05 32.19 21.04
N PHE A 33 -31.00 33.02 22.07
CA PHE A 33 -29.92 33.96 22.33
C PHE A 33 -29.01 33.43 23.45
N PRO A 34 -27.76 33.91 23.57
CA PRO A 34 -26.83 33.42 24.56
C PRO A 34 -27.36 33.60 25.97
N SER A 35 -27.29 32.54 26.73
CA SER A 35 -27.54 32.50 28.18
C SER A 35 -26.25 32.67 28.98
N VAL A 36 -25.10 32.38 28.36
CA VAL A 36 -23.77 32.46 28.97
C VAL A 36 -22.82 33.15 28.00
N ILE A 37 -22.10 34.17 28.50
CA ILE A 37 -20.95 34.78 27.82
C ILE A 37 -19.86 34.91 28.87
N LYS A 38 -18.77 34.19 28.72
CA LYS A 38 -17.66 34.14 29.70
C LYS A 38 -16.31 34.20 29.01
N THR A 39 -15.31 34.67 29.73
CA THR A 39 -13.90 34.43 29.42
C THR A 39 -13.40 33.30 30.32
N PRO A 40 -12.26 32.65 29.99
CA PRO A 40 -11.69 31.61 30.85
C PRO A 40 -11.32 32.18 32.21
N ILE A 41 -11.37 31.32 33.23
CA ILE A 41 -10.99 31.65 34.62
C ILE A 41 -9.49 31.47 34.86
N GLY A 42 -8.77 30.94 33.87
CA GLY A 42 -7.31 30.83 33.88
C GLY A 42 -6.77 30.59 32.49
N PHE A 43 -5.50 30.98 32.31
CA PHE A 43 -4.72 30.73 31.10
C PHE A 43 -3.32 30.29 31.50
N SER A 44 -2.76 29.31 30.78
CA SER A 44 -1.38 28.90 30.95
C SER A 44 -0.77 28.39 29.66
N ILE A 45 0.56 28.33 29.61
CA ILE A 45 1.29 27.61 28.58
C ILE A 45 1.82 26.32 29.23
N SER A 46 1.58 25.18 28.60
CA SER A 46 2.06 23.88 29.08
C SER A 46 3.59 23.81 29.00
N ALA A 47 4.17 22.85 29.73
CA ALA A 47 5.49 22.35 29.36
C ALA A 47 5.38 21.54 28.05
N PRO A 48 6.49 21.33 27.31
CA PRO A 48 6.46 20.44 26.15
C PRO A 48 5.95 19.04 26.53
N LEU A 49 4.99 18.48 25.78
CA LEU A 49 4.42 17.17 26.11
C LEU A 49 5.44 16.02 25.98
N ARG A 50 6.49 16.17 25.17
CA ARG A 50 7.65 15.24 25.18
C ARG A 50 8.38 15.17 26.52
N GLU A 51 8.20 16.15 27.39
CA GLU A 51 8.77 16.19 28.74
C GLU A 51 7.74 15.77 29.81
N ALA A 52 6.49 15.47 29.41
CA ALA A 52 5.45 15.03 30.33
C ALA A 52 5.88 13.71 30.99
N PRO A 53 5.62 13.53 32.31
CA PRO A 53 5.96 12.30 33.00
C PRO A 53 5.27 11.11 32.35
N ILE A 54 6.06 10.10 31.97
CA ILE A 54 5.51 8.83 31.50
C ILE A 54 4.72 8.20 32.65
N PHE A 55 3.42 8.09 32.45
CA PHE A 55 2.54 7.36 33.34
C PHE A 55 2.23 6.01 32.72
N ILE A 56 2.71 4.95 33.37
CA ILE A 56 2.25 3.59 33.11
C ILE A 56 1.35 3.27 34.28
N ASP A 57 0.04 3.26 34.05
CA ASP A 57 -0.89 2.88 35.10
C ASP A 57 -0.54 1.48 35.61
N LYS A 58 -0.13 1.42 36.87
CA LYS A 58 0.12 0.19 37.61
C LYS A 58 -1.09 -0.09 38.48
N ASN A 59 -2.13 -0.69 37.89
CA ASN A 59 -3.17 -1.42 38.63
C ASN A 59 -3.79 -0.67 39.83
N ASP A 60 -3.72 0.66 39.89
CA ASP A 60 -4.27 1.38 41.03
C ASP A 60 -5.75 1.61 40.73
N ALA A 61 -6.54 0.65 41.19
CA ALA A 61 -7.99 0.71 41.33
C ALA A 61 -8.47 1.87 42.24
N ALA A 62 -7.68 2.93 42.42
CA ALA A 62 -7.85 3.99 43.41
C ALA A 62 -8.23 5.35 42.78
N GLU A 63 -7.99 5.60 41.49
CA GLU A 63 -8.63 6.72 40.75
C GLU A 63 -9.91 6.24 40.04
N GLU A 64 -10.72 5.52 40.82
CA GLU A 64 -12.00 4.91 40.49
C GLU A 64 -13.12 5.98 40.42
N PHE A 65 -13.00 7.00 39.55
CA PHE A 65 -13.94 8.13 39.64
C PHE A 65 -15.30 7.93 38.95
N TYR A 66 -15.52 6.90 38.10
CA TYR A 66 -16.85 6.60 37.55
C TYR A 66 -17.13 5.11 37.34
N MET A 67 -17.04 4.29 38.40
CA MET A 67 -17.58 2.93 38.36
C MET A 67 -19.09 2.92 38.64
N ASN A 68 -19.88 3.50 37.73
CA ASN A 68 -21.27 3.07 37.59
C ASN A 68 -21.24 1.78 36.76
N LYS A 69 -21.06 0.63 37.45
CA LYS A 69 -20.99 -0.73 36.83
C LYS A 69 -22.10 -0.99 35.81
N HIS A 70 -23.22 -0.25 35.95
CA HIS A 70 -24.29 -0.08 35.00
C HIS A 70 -24.61 1.40 34.82
N ARG A 71 -25.02 1.81 33.61
CA ARG A 71 -25.59 3.15 33.36
C ARG A 71 -26.98 3.21 34.03
N ASP A 72 -27.01 3.50 35.33
CA ASP A 72 -28.22 3.55 36.17
C ASP A 72 -28.98 4.88 35.97
N ARG A 73 -29.45 5.12 34.74
CA ARG A 73 -30.31 6.28 34.43
C ARG A 73 -31.78 5.93 34.65
N LYS A 74 -32.55 6.90 35.12
CA LYS A 74 -33.99 6.72 35.32
C LYS A 74 -34.68 6.62 33.97
N ILE A 75 -35.17 5.43 33.65
CA ILE A 75 -35.90 5.18 32.41
C ILE A 75 -37.26 5.87 32.46
N ASN A 76 -37.63 6.48 31.34
CA ASN A 76 -38.92 7.08 31.12
C ASN A 76 -39.98 5.97 31.03
N PRO A 77 -40.90 5.85 32.00
CA PRO A 77 -41.85 4.74 32.05
C PRO A 77 -42.92 4.80 30.94
N ASN A 78 -42.93 5.86 30.14
CA ASN A 78 -43.87 6.04 29.03
C ASN A 78 -43.27 5.67 27.66
N ILE A 79 -41.96 5.39 27.61
CA ILE A 79 -41.27 4.93 26.40
C ILE A 79 -41.04 3.43 26.56
N PHE A 80 -41.49 2.64 25.59
CA PHE A 80 -41.37 1.20 25.61
C PHE A 80 -40.41 0.73 24.51
N PRO A 81 -39.73 -0.41 24.70
CA PRO A 81 -38.92 -0.99 23.64
C PRO A 81 -39.81 -1.38 22.46
N PRO A 82 -39.24 -1.40 21.24
CA PRO A 82 -39.96 -1.83 20.05
C PRO A 82 -40.43 -3.29 20.17
N ASP A 83 -41.60 -3.61 19.60
CA ASP A 83 -42.06 -5.00 19.50
C ASP A 83 -41.41 -5.68 18.29
N PHE A 84 -40.16 -6.10 18.46
CA PHE A 84 -39.35 -6.72 17.40
C PHE A 84 -40.02 -7.95 16.73
N ASN A 85 -41.05 -8.56 17.34
CA ASN A 85 -41.77 -9.69 16.71
C ASN A 85 -42.80 -9.25 15.66
N HIS A 86 -43.27 -8.00 15.72
CA HIS A 86 -44.34 -7.50 14.86
C HIS A 86 -43.93 -6.26 14.05
N MET A 87 -42.69 -5.82 14.20
CA MET A 87 -42.18 -4.65 13.47
C MET A 87 -41.69 -5.01 12.08
N PRO A 88 -41.83 -4.10 11.12
CA PRO A 88 -41.21 -4.26 9.81
C PRO A 88 -39.69 -4.25 9.96
N MET A 89 -39.03 -5.03 9.11
CA MET A 89 -37.57 -4.97 8.92
C MET A 89 -37.16 -3.55 8.53
N ASP A 90 -35.95 -3.15 8.94
CA ASP A 90 -35.39 -1.86 8.57
C ASP A 90 -35.37 -1.69 7.02
N PRO A 91 -36.07 -0.68 6.47
CA PRO A 91 -36.16 -0.48 5.02
C PRO A 91 -34.83 -0.09 4.35
N GLY A 92 -33.79 0.24 5.12
CA GLY A 92 -32.44 0.57 4.64
C GLY A 92 -31.39 -0.50 4.92
N GLU A 93 -31.78 -1.69 5.38
CA GLU A 93 -30.84 -2.73 5.80
C GLU A 93 -30.10 -3.37 4.62
N GLN A 94 -28.77 -3.32 4.69
CA GLN A 94 -27.85 -4.06 3.85
C GLN A 94 -27.53 -5.39 4.54
N THR A 95 -28.20 -6.45 4.09
CA THR A 95 -28.08 -7.82 4.63
C THR A 95 -27.04 -8.68 3.89
N ILE A 96 -26.26 -8.07 2.99
CA ILE A 96 -25.24 -8.75 2.20
C ILE A 96 -23.93 -7.98 2.33
N MET A 97 -22.86 -8.71 2.65
CA MET A 97 -21.50 -8.19 2.69
C MET A 97 -21.12 -7.54 1.36
N GLY A 98 -20.37 -6.43 1.40
CA GLY A 98 -19.76 -5.86 0.20
C GLY A 98 -18.93 -6.90 -0.56
N ASP A 99 -18.79 -6.74 -1.88
CA ASP A 99 -18.11 -7.68 -2.77
C ASP A 99 -16.78 -7.13 -3.32
N VAL A 100 -16.45 -5.85 -3.07
CA VAL A 100 -15.15 -5.28 -3.44
C VAL A 100 -14.09 -5.77 -2.49
N LEU A 101 -13.20 -6.65 -3.00
CA LEU A 101 -12.16 -7.30 -2.22
C LEU A 101 -10.75 -6.74 -2.41
N SER A 102 -10.48 -6.09 -3.55
CA SER A 102 -9.19 -5.46 -3.87
C SER A 102 -8.86 -4.38 -2.85
N GLY A 103 -7.57 -4.08 -2.58
CA GLY A 103 -7.15 -2.90 -1.81
C GLY A 103 -7.54 -2.84 -0.32
N ARG A 104 -8.18 -3.88 0.23
CA ARG A 104 -8.60 -3.99 1.64
C ARG A 104 -7.46 -4.12 2.66
N SER A 105 -6.23 -3.86 2.27
CA SER A 105 -5.07 -4.04 3.16
C SER A 105 -4.94 -2.87 4.13
N LEU A 106 -4.83 -3.20 5.42
CA LEU A 106 -4.34 -2.26 6.42
C LEU A 106 -2.92 -1.84 6.04
N GLN A 107 -2.67 -0.53 6.03
CA GLN A 107 -1.34 0.04 5.82
C GLN A 107 -0.56 0.06 7.14
N LYS A 108 -1.20 0.53 8.21
CA LYS A 108 -0.70 0.45 9.59
C LYS A 108 -1.70 -0.30 10.46
N ASN A 109 -1.19 -1.06 11.41
CA ASN A 109 -1.96 -1.70 12.48
C ASN A 109 -1.02 -1.97 13.65
N PHE A 110 -1.12 -1.17 14.70
CA PHE A 110 -0.28 -1.29 15.89
C PHE A 110 -1.10 -1.10 17.17
N PRO A 111 -0.65 -1.66 18.32
CA PRO A 111 -1.30 -1.43 19.60
C PRO A 111 -1.32 0.06 19.93
N GLY A 112 -2.47 0.58 20.33
CA GLY A 112 -2.57 1.91 20.91
C GLY A 112 -2.18 1.89 22.39
N GLN A 113 -2.40 3.02 23.05
CA GLN A 113 -2.27 3.15 24.50
C GLN A 113 -3.50 2.60 25.22
N ASN A 114 -3.34 2.16 26.46
CA ASN A 114 -4.44 1.69 27.30
C ASN A 114 -4.52 2.52 28.57
N SER A 115 -5.75 2.70 29.04
CA SER A 115 -6.07 3.34 30.31
C SER A 115 -6.53 2.29 31.33
N SER A 116 -6.51 2.61 32.63
CA SER A 116 -7.24 1.80 33.63
C SER A 116 -8.73 2.11 33.67
N SER A 117 -9.15 3.24 33.08
CA SER A 117 -10.55 3.67 33.04
C SER A 117 -11.42 2.65 32.32
N ASN A 118 -12.62 2.43 32.85
CA ASN A 118 -13.64 1.67 32.14
C ASN A 118 -14.93 2.51 32.11
N PRO A 119 -15.51 2.77 30.93
CA PRO A 119 -15.09 2.26 29.62
C PRO A 119 -13.79 2.90 29.07
N PRO A 120 -13.09 2.26 28.11
CA PRO A 120 -12.18 2.95 27.20
C PRO A 120 -12.99 3.78 26.19
N ASP A 121 -12.82 5.09 26.20
CA ASP A 121 -13.47 6.00 25.25
C ASP A 121 -12.43 6.52 24.26
N CYS A 122 -12.26 5.78 23.17
CA CYS A 122 -11.15 5.98 22.24
C CYS A 122 -11.37 7.20 21.33
N SER A 123 -10.59 8.27 21.50
CA SER A 123 -10.51 9.37 20.54
C SER A 123 -9.08 9.49 20.00
N GLY A 124 -8.95 9.91 18.75
CA GLY A 124 -7.65 10.07 18.15
C GLY A 124 -7.72 10.60 16.73
N THR A 125 -6.75 11.42 16.38
CA THR A 125 -6.68 12.05 15.06
C THR A 125 -5.26 12.08 14.52
N VAL A 126 -5.16 12.14 13.20
CA VAL A 126 -3.90 12.21 12.45
C VAL A 126 -3.62 13.65 12.02
N GLY A 127 -2.36 14.07 12.18
CA GLY A 127 -1.85 15.32 11.63
C GLY A 127 -0.82 15.05 10.53
N SER A 128 0.05 16.02 10.23
CA SER A 128 1.10 15.86 9.21
C SER A 128 2.02 14.67 9.50
N ASP A 129 2.53 14.57 10.72
CA ASP A 129 3.63 13.67 11.09
C ASP A 129 3.30 12.73 12.26
N TYR A 130 2.21 13.01 12.98
CA TYR A 130 1.86 12.31 14.21
C TYR A 130 0.43 11.76 14.16
N TYR A 131 0.20 10.70 14.94
CA TYR A 131 -1.12 10.28 15.37
C TYR A 131 -1.24 10.53 16.87
N PHE A 132 -2.25 11.29 17.30
CA PHE A 132 -2.47 11.61 18.70
C PHE A 132 -3.69 10.85 19.20
N GLN A 133 -3.49 9.91 20.13
CA GLN A 133 -4.55 9.10 20.74
C GLN A 133 -4.78 9.50 22.19
N VAL A 134 -6.05 9.65 22.58
CA VAL A 134 -6.50 9.95 23.94
C VAL A 134 -7.55 8.90 24.32
N VAL A 135 -7.42 8.30 25.50
CA VAL A 135 -8.31 7.23 25.99
C VAL A 135 -8.58 7.49 27.45
N ASN A 136 -9.75 8.07 27.73
CA ASN A 136 -10.11 8.58 29.05
C ASN A 136 -8.90 9.24 29.72
N VAL A 137 -8.45 8.81 30.88
CA VAL A 137 -7.45 9.53 31.69
C VAL A 137 -6.00 9.50 31.17
N THR A 138 -5.73 8.95 29.99
CA THR A 138 -4.37 8.83 29.40
C THR A 138 -4.32 9.32 27.97
N TYR A 139 -3.17 9.84 27.53
CA TYR A 139 -2.86 10.11 26.12
C TYR A 139 -1.51 9.54 25.70
N GLN A 140 -1.34 9.33 24.39
CA GLN A 140 -0.04 9.03 23.78
C GLN A 140 0.04 9.61 22.36
N ILE A 141 1.21 10.12 21.98
CA ILE A 141 1.50 10.63 20.64
C ILE A 141 2.44 9.64 19.94
N PHE A 142 2.09 9.24 18.73
CA PHE A 142 2.82 8.27 17.92
C PHE A 142 3.37 8.93 16.65
N ASN A 143 4.57 8.53 16.22
CA ASN A 143 5.10 8.86 14.91
C ASN A 143 4.28 8.13 13.84
N LYS A 144 3.70 8.87 12.89
CA LYS A 144 2.85 8.31 11.82
C LYS A 144 3.60 7.31 10.94
N SER A 145 4.90 7.53 10.73
CA SER A 145 5.75 6.75 9.83
C SER A 145 5.91 5.29 10.24
N ASP A 146 5.99 5.01 11.54
CA ASP A 146 6.30 3.67 12.05
C ASP A 146 5.47 3.21 13.26
N GLY A 147 4.63 4.09 13.83
CA GLY A 147 3.82 3.80 15.01
C GLY A 147 4.63 3.79 16.33
N SER A 148 5.88 4.24 16.32
CA SER A 148 6.67 4.40 17.55
C SER A 148 6.16 5.57 18.39
N SER A 149 6.32 5.50 19.71
CA SER A 149 5.92 6.60 20.58
C SER A 149 6.83 7.82 20.41
N ALA A 150 6.23 8.97 20.14
CA ALA A 150 6.89 10.27 20.14
C ALA A 150 6.82 10.96 21.51
N ALA A 151 5.70 10.80 22.23
CA ALA A 151 5.53 11.25 23.61
C ALA A 151 4.47 10.40 24.33
N GLY A 152 4.53 10.35 25.66
CA GLY A 152 3.64 9.54 26.49
C GLY A 152 4.01 8.03 26.53
N PRO A 153 3.13 7.18 27.08
CA PRO A 153 1.81 7.52 27.61
C PRO A 153 1.89 8.39 28.88
N SER A 154 0.96 9.33 29.02
CA SER A 154 0.90 10.29 30.13
C SER A 154 -0.55 10.60 30.52
N ASN A 155 -0.79 11.08 31.75
CA ASN A 155 -2.12 11.52 32.19
C ASN A 155 -2.65 12.70 31.36
N LEU A 156 -3.94 12.75 31.03
CA LEU A 156 -4.54 13.87 30.28
C LEU A 156 -4.23 15.22 30.91
N ASN A 157 -4.45 15.32 32.21
CA ASN A 157 -4.32 16.58 32.92
C ASN A 157 -2.89 17.17 32.88
N SER A 158 -1.89 16.36 32.54
CA SER A 158 -0.51 16.83 32.34
C SER A 158 -0.31 17.73 31.11
N ILE A 159 -1.29 17.77 30.19
CA ILE A 159 -1.32 18.75 29.10
C ILE A 159 -1.50 20.16 29.66
N PHE A 160 -2.21 20.28 30.79
CA PHE A 160 -2.46 21.56 31.44
C PHE A 160 -1.40 21.85 32.50
N ASN A 161 -1.10 23.12 32.71
CA ASN A 161 -0.29 23.52 33.84
C ASN A 161 -1.08 23.27 35.14
N SER A 162 -0.49 22.61 36.13
CA SER A 162 -1.17 22.27 37.39
C SER A 162 -1.64 23.49 38.21
N GLY A 163 -1.17 24.70 37.89
CA GLY A 163 -1.66 25.96 38.47
C GLY A 163 -2.94 26.48 37.82
N LEU A 164 -3.38 25.91 36.70
CA LEU A 164 -4.63 26.24 36.03
C LEU A 164 -5.81 25.64 36.83
N PRO A 165 -6.90 26.39 37.10
CA PRO A 165 -8.06 25.84 37.79
C PRO A 165 -8.61 24.58 37.10
N GLY A 166 -8.82 23.50 37.85
CA GLY A 166 -9.29 22.21 37.32
C GLY A 166 -8.19 21.26 36.84
N ALA A 167 -7.03 21.76 36.41
CA ALA A 167 -5.94 20.94 35.87
C ALA A 167 -5.29 19.97 36.88
N ASN A 168 -5.63 20.08 38.17
CA ASN A 168 -5.17 19.17 39.21
C ASN A 168 -6.02 17.89 39.31
N CYS A 169 -7.03 17.70 38.46
CA CYS A 169 -7.83 16.48 38.35
C CYS A 169 -7.70 15.87 36.97
N ASN A 170 -7.70 14.54 36.91
CA ASN A 170 -7.59 13.77 35.68
C ASN A 170 -8.91 13.02 35.49
N SER A 171 -9.92 13.70 34.96
CA SER A 171 -11.32 13.25 35.05
C SER A 171 -11.80 12.41 33.85
N GLY A 172 -11.21 12.55 32.66
CA GLY A 172 -11.54 11.74 31.48
C GLY A 172 -12.44 12.43 30.44
N ASP A 173 -13.08 11.62 29.58
CA ASP A 173 -13.84 11.98 28.37
C ASP A 173 -13.13 12.91 27.36
N PRO A 174 -11.88 12.65 26.95
CA PRO A 174 -11.15 13.57 26.09
C PRO A 174 -11.65 13.58 24.65
N ILE A 175 -11.47 14.73 23.99
CA ILE A 175 -11.50 14.85 22.53
C ILE A 175 -10.20 15.49 22.05
N VAL A 176 -9.64 14.94 20.98
CA VAL A 176 -8.52 15.53 20.23
C VAL A 176 -8.90 15.70 18.76
N LEU A 177 -8.63 16.87 18.20
CA LEU A 177 -8.91 17.22 16.80
C LEU A 177 -7.70 17.87 16.14
N TRP A 178 -7.60 17.72 14.82
CA TRP A 178 -6.59 18.35 13.99
C TRP A 178 -7.24 19.49 13.21
N ASP A 179 -6.78 20.70 13.48
CA ASP A 179 -7.17 21.92 12.78
C ASP A 179 -6.24 22.12 11.57
N GLU A 180 -6.62 21.54 10.44
CA GLU A 180 -5.81 21.53 9.23
C GLU A 180 -5.59 22.93 8.63
N GLN A 181 -6.49 23.88 8.86
CA GLN A 181 -6.36 25.24 8.33
C GLN A 181 -5.49 26.13 9.23
N ALA A 182 -5.36 25.79 10.52
CA ALA A 182 -4.41 26.42 11.43
C ALA A 182 -3.06 25.69 11.52
N ASP A 183 -2.99 24.44 11.05
CA ASP A 183 -1.86 23.53 11.27
C ASP A 183 -1.63 23.35 12.79
N ARG A 184 -2.71 23.09 13.53
CA ARG A 184 -2.73 23.00 15.01
C ARG A 184 -3.57 21.83 15.51
N TRP A 185 -3.22 21.34 16.68
CA TRP A 185 -4.01 20.37 17.43
C TRP A 185 -4.88 21.07 18.47
N LEU A 186 -6.13 20.62 18.60
CA LEU A 186 -7.08 20.96 19.67
C LEU A 186 -7.21 19.76 20.61
N PHE A 187 -7.18 20.00 21.90
CA PHE A 187 -7.44 19.01 22.94
C PHE A 187 -8.42 19.58 23.97
N ALA A 188 -9.38 18.77 24.42
CA ALA A 188 -10.29 19.15 25.49
C ALA A 188 -10.60 17.97 26.41
N GLU A 189 -10.74 18.26 27.71
CA GLU A 189 -11.30 17.35 28.71
C GLU A 189 -12.15 18.13 29.71
N PHE A 190 -13.07 17.46 30.39
CA PHE A 190 -13.74 18.05 31.54
C PHE A 190 -12.91 17.80 32.80
N SER A 191 -13.16 18.60 33.84
CA SER A 191 -12.51 18.41 35.13
C SER A 191 -13.53 18.55 36.27
N LEU A 192 -13.61 17.52 37.11
CA LEU A 192 -14.59 17.41 38.20
C LEU A 192 -13.89 17.45 39.58
N CYS A 193 -13.30 18.60 39.92
CA CYS A 193 -12.45 18.77 41.10
C CYS A 193 -13.19 19.01 42.44
N ASN A 194 -14.30 18.32 42.70
CA ASN A 194 -15.09 18.42 43.95
C ASN A 194 -15.48 19.86 44.37
N SER A 195 -15.46 20.82 43.44
CA SER A 195 -15.73 22.24 43.67
C SER A 195 -16.70 22.77 42.61
N ASN A 196 -16.16 23.18 41.45
CA ASN A 196 -16.94 23.46 40.25
C ASN A 196 -16.58 22.46 39.14
N ASP A 197 -17.44 22.39 38.14
CA ASP A 197 -17.19 21.65 36.90
C ASP A 197 -16.52 22.58 35.89
N TYR A 198 -15.43 22.09 35.30
CA TYR A 198 -14.62 22.86 34.36
C TYR A 198 -14.57 22.19 33.01
N MET A 199 -14.49 23.00 31.96
CA MET A 199 -14.03 22.58 30.64
C MET A 199 -12.60 23.07 30.44
N LEU A 200 -11.65 22.13 30.33
CA LEU A 200 -10.26 22.41 30.06
C LEU A 200 -10.03 22.27 28.55
N ILE A 201 -9.48 23.31 27.92
CA ILE A 201 -9.23 23.30 26.48
C ILE A 201 -7.80 23.73 26.23
N ALA A 202 -7.12 23.08 25.31
CA ALA A 202 -5.77 23.41 24.89
C ALA A 202 -5.63 23.41 23.37
N VAL A 203 -4.82 24.33 22.85
CA VAL A 203 -4.42 24.40 21.44
C VAL A 203 -2.91 24.40 21.37
N SER A 204 -2.35 23.50 20.56
CA SER A 204 -0.90 23.40 20.38
C SER A 204 -0.31 24.73 19.89
N THR A 205 0.93 25.04 20.26
CA THR A 205 1.59 26.29 19.82
C THR A 205 2.10 26.20 18.37
N THR A 206 2.34 24.98 17.90
CA THR A 206 2.86 24.62 16.56
C THR A 206 2.18 23.34 16.09
N ASN A 207 2.46 22.90 14.87
CA ASN A 207 2.00 21.60 14.36
C ASN A 207 2.66 20.38 15.01
N ASP A 208 3.74 20.55 15.77
CA ASP A 208 4.30 19.52 16.66
C ASP A 208 3.45 19.41 17.96
N PRO A 209 2.64 18.35 18.12
CA PRO A 209 1.83 18.15 19.33
C PRO A 209 2.69 17.79 20.55
N THR A 210 3.96 17.37 20.35
CA THR A 210 4.88 17.07 21.45
C THR A 210 5.47 18.33 22.09
N GLY A 211 5.24 19.49 21.46
CA GLY A 211 5.65 20.81 21.93
C GLY A 211 4.77 21.37 23.03
N THR A 212 4.78 22.70 23.15
CA THR A 212 3.99 23.45 24.14
C THR A 212 2.57 23.72 23.64
N TRP A 213 1.66 23.94 24.57
CA TRP A 213 0.24 24.19 24.32
C TRP A 213 -0.23 25.44 25.05
N TYR A 214 -1.04 26.26 24.37
CA TYR A 214 -1.88 27.26 25.04
C TYR A 214 -3.05 26.54 25.69
N SER A 215 -3.39 26.90 26.92
CA SER A 215 -4.41 26.18 27.68
C SER A 215 -5.27 27.11 28.52
N TRP A 216 -6.55 26.78 28.61
CA TRP A 216 -7.58 27.57 29.29
C TRP A 216 -8.47 26.68 30.13
N SER A 217 -9.02 27.26 31.18
CA SER A 217 -10.04 26.65 32.02
C SER A 217 -11.29 27.50 31.99
N TYR A 218 -12.43 26.89 31.66
CA TYR A 218 -13.73 27.52 31.62
C TYR A 218 -14.63 26.95 32.70
N ASP A 219 -15.26 27.83 33.47
CA ASP A 219 -16.30 27.48 34.43
C ASP A 219 -17.63 27.25 33.70
N VAL A 220 -18.10 26.00 33.70
CA VAL A 220 -19.36 25.59 33.05
C VAL A 220 -20.47 25.43 34.10
N ALA A 221 -21.72 25.36 33.64
CA ALA A 221 -22.89 25.42 34.54
C ALA A 221 -23.15 24.11 35.30
N ASP A 222 -22.80 22.98 34.69
CA ASP A 222 -23.02 21.61 35.18
C ASP A 222 -21.99 20.69 34.50
N MET A 223 -21.95 19.42 34.90
CA MET A 223 -21.04 18.41 34.35
C MET A 223 -21.20 18.34 32.81
N PRO A 224 -20.15 18.67 32.04
CA PRO A 224 -20.20 18.68 30.58
C PRO A 224 -19.94 17.26 30.01
N ASP A 225 -20.75 16.31 30.47
CA ASP A 225 -20.73 14.88 30.13
C ASP A 225 -20.81 14.65 28.62
N TYR A 226 -20.09 13.63 28.11
CA TYR A 226 -20.11 13.27 26.69
C TYR A 226 -19.86 14.47 25.76
N MET A 227 -18.99 15.41 26.14
CA MET A 227 -18.70 16.57 25.30
C MET A 227 -18.12 16.15 23.95
N LYS A 228 -18.55 16.83 22.89
CA LYS A 228 -18.03 16.63 21.54
C LYS A 228 -17.69 17.98 20.94
N PHE A 229 -16.59 18.02 20.21
CA PHE A 229 -16.09 19.20 19.52
C PHE A 229 -16.14 19.02 18.01
N GLY A 230 -16.27 20.13 17.30
CA GLY A 230 -16.11 20.23 15.86
C GLY A 230 -15.46 21.56 15.51
N ILE A 231 -14.61 21.55 14.47
CA ILE A 231 -13.91 22.73 14.00
C ILE A 231 -14.73 23.40 12.90
N TRP A 232 -14.94 24.71 13.05
CA TRP A 232 -15.54 25.55 12.01
C TRP A 232 -14.69 26.80 11.76
N GLN A 233 -15.08 27.61 10.77
CA GLN A 233 -14.27 28.72 10.24
C GLN A 233 -13.92 29.77 11.30
N ASP A 234 -14.85 30.02 12.21
CA ASP A 234 -14.88 31.14 13.14
C ASP A 234 -14.90 30.70 14.61
N GLY A 235 -14.91 29.39 14.89
CA GLY A 235 -15.02 28.91 16.26
C GLY A 235 -14.71 27.43 16.43
N TYR A 236 -14.37 27.06 17.66
CA TYR A 236 -14.43 25.69 18.13
C TYR A 236 -15.80 25.48 18.77
N TYR A 237 -16.59 24.58 18.21
CA TYR A 237 -17.98 24.36 18.61
C TYR A 237 -18.07 23.13 19.50
N MET A 238 -18.86 23.22 20.58
CA MET A 238 -19.02 22.16 21.56
C MET A 238 -20.49 21.93 21.88
N ALA A 239 -20.86 20.67 22.08
CA ALA A 239 -22.11 20.31 22.73
C ALA A 239 -21.86 19.31 23.86
N THR A 240 -22.77 19.24 24.84
CA THR A 240 -22.67 18.39 26.03
C THR A 240 -23.98 17.67 26.32
N ASN A 241 -23.94 16.56 27.06
CA ASN A 241 -25.11 15.87 27.58
C ASN A 241 -25.57 16.51 28.91
N THR A 242 -26.05 17.76 28.84
CA THR A 242 -26.48 18.51 30.04
C THR A 242 -27.98 18.79 30.00
N SER A 243 -28.72 18.30 31.00
CA SER A 243 -30.20 18.38 31.04
C SER A 243 -30.75 19.64 31.74
N ALA A 244 -29.89 20.38 32.45
CA ALA A 244 -30.26 21.55 33.25
C ALA A 244 -30.18 22.89 32.47
N GLY A 245 -29.86 22.83 31.17
CA GLY A 245 -29.69 23.96 30.27
C GLY A 245 -28.22 24.28 29.96
N ASN A 246 -27.99 25.07 28.92
CA ASN A 246 -26.67 25.41 28.37
C ASN A 246 -25.87 24.18 27.94
N ASP A 247 -26.29 23.52 26.87
CA ASP A 247 -25.70 22.31 26.34
C ASP A 247 -25.01 22.52 24.98
N VAL A 248 -24.94 23.77 24.50
CA VAL A 248 -24.29 24.18 23.26
C VAL A 248 -23.39 25.38 23.49
N TYR A 249 -22.16 25.32 23.00
CA TYR A 249 -21.13 26.35 23.20
C TYR A 249 -20.31 26.61 21.94
N VAL A 250 -19.73 27.80 21.84
CA VAL A 250 -18.69 28.13 20.87
C VAL A 250 -17.57 28.94 21.55
N PHE A 251 -16.32 28.67 21.15
CA PHE A 251 -15.12 29.32 21.64
C PHE A 251 -14.41 30.08 20.50
N ASP A 252 -13.89 31.27 20.81
CA ASP A 252 -13.17 32.14 19.85
C ASP A 252 -11.87 31.48 19.38
N ARG A 253 -11.96 30.79 18.24
CA ARG A 253 -10.89 29.97 17.67
C ARG A 253 -9.65 30.79 17.33
N ASP A 254 -9.82 31.94 16.69
CA ASP A 254 -8.70 32.79 16.27
C ASP A 254 -7.96 33.39 17.48
N ALA A 255 -8.70 33.77 18.53
CA ALA A 255 -8.11 34.17 19.79
C ALA A 255 -7.34 33.03 20.48
N MET A 256 -7.85 31.80 20.43
CA MET A 256 -7.17 30.64 21.01
C MET A 256 -5.89 30.28 20.25
N ILE A 257 -5.93 30.20 18.92
CA ILE A 257 -4.75 29.90 18.07
C ILE A 257 -3.64 30.94 18.29
N SER A 258 -4.01 32.21 18.47
CA SER A 258 -3.05 33.29 18.74
C SER A 258 -2.53 33.33 20.18
N GLY A 259 -2.99 32.43 21.06
CA GLY A 259 -2.57 32.39 22.46
C GLY A 259 -3.10 33.54 23.31
N ASN A 260 -4.26 34.11 22.95
CA ASN A 260 -4.93 35.10 23.77
C ASN A 260 -5.29 34.50 25.14
N SER A 261 -5.11 35.27 26.22
CA SER A 261 -5.44 34.79 27.56
C SER A 261 -6.93 34.84 27.90
N ASN A 262 -7.76 35.55 27.12
CA ASN A 262 -9.19 35.75 27.38
C ASN A 262 -10.13 35.44 26.17
N PRO A 263 -9.97 34.31 25.45
CA PRO A 263 -10.88 33.94 24.37
C PRO A 263 -12.31 33.78 24.90
N VAL A 264 -13.28 34.37 24.19
CA VAL A 264 -14.68 34.37 24.63
C VAL A 264 -15.31 32.99 24.39
N MET A 265 -16.08 32.52 25.37
CA MET A 265 -17.02 31.40 25.26
C MET A 265 -18.44 31.96 25.26
N ILE A 266 -19.25 31.49 24.31
CA ILE A 266 -20.68 31.82 24.19
C ILE A 266 -21.47 30.52 24.35
N GLY A 267 -22.43 30.48 25.26
CA GLY A 267 -23.25 29.30 25.57
C GLY A 267 -24.74 29.55 25.36
N PHE A 268 -25.44 28.50 24.92
CA PHE A 268 -26.86 28.50 24.57
C PHE A 268 -27.56 27.28 25.14
N ASP A 269 -28.82 27.44 25.48
CA ASP A 269 -29.73 26.34 25.80
C ASP A 269 -30.34 25.75 24.51
N ASN A 270 -30.58 24.44 24.48
CA ASN A 270 -31.27 23.75 23.38
C ASN A 270 -32.69 23.32 23.75
N PRO A 271 -33.70 24.17 23.55
CA PRO A 271 -35.09 23.82 23.83
C PRO A 271 -35.65 22.74 22.88
N ASN A 272 -34.94 22.41 21.80
CA ASN A 272 -35.35 21.44 20.78
C ASN A 272 -34.58 20.12 20.88
N ARG A 273 -33.98 19.83 22.04
CA ARG A 273 -33.30 18.56 22.32
C ARG A 273 -34.27 17.38 22.13
N PRO A 274 -33.92 16.36 21.32
CA PRO A 274 -34.72 15.15 21.19
C PRO A 274 -35.01 14.48 22.54
N THR A 275 -36.20 13.91 22.66
CA THR A 275 -36.54 13.06 23.81
C THR A 275 -35.91 11.69 23.60
N THR A 276 -35.34 11.12 24.66
CA THR A 276 -34.82 9.75 24.66
C THR A 276 -35.40 8.94 25.80
N PHE A 277 -35.25 7.61 25.77
CA PHE A 277 -35.85 6.73 26.78
C PHE A 277 -35.30 6.96 28.19
N ASP A 278 -34.12 7.56 28.38
CA ASP A 278 -33.53 7.84 29.69
C ASP A 278 -32.95 9.25 29.85
N GLY A 279 -33.12 10.11 28.84
CA GLY A 279 -32.64 11.49 28.82
C GLY A 279 -31.17 11.68 28.41
N PHE A 280 -30.43 10.60 28.09
CA PHE A 280 -29.10 10.70 27.49
C PHE A 280 -29.19 11.17 26.04
N HIS A 281 -28.59 12.32 25.75
CA HIS A 281 -28.53 12.85 24.39
C HIS A 281 -27.46 13.96 24.23
N CYS A 282 -26.78 14.03 23.10
CA CYS A 282 -25.83 15.11 22.77
C CYS A 282 -25.91 15.43 21.28
N LEU A 283 -25.86 16.71 20.93
CA LEU A 283 -25.68 17.15 19.55
C LEU A 283 -24.24 16.87 19.12
N LEU A 284 -24.01 16.58 17.84
CA LEU A 284 -22.68 16.58 17.27
C LEU A 284 -22.43 17.92 16.56
N PRO A 285 -21.45 18.74 16.99
CA PRO A 285 -20.94 19.80 16.14
C PRO A 285 -20.34 19.18 14.88
N LEU A 286 -20.54 19.84 13.74
CA LEU A 286 -19.90 19.43 12.50
C LEU A 286 -18.41 19.75 12.55
N ASP A 287 -17.59 18.78 12.16
CA ASP A 287 -16.15 18.93 12.05
C ASP A 287 -15.76 19.14 10.58
N ASN A 288 -15.22 20.31 10.25
CA ASN A 288 -14.87 20.67 8.87
C ASN A 288 -13.50 20.12 8.48
N ASP A 289 -13.50 19.18 7.54
CA ASP A 289 -12.28 18.75 6.87
C ASP A 289 -12.20 19.33 5.45
N GLY A 290 -10.99 19.63 5.00
CA GLY A 290 -10.70 20.19 3.70
C GLY A 290 -11.12 21.65 3.55
N ALA A 291 -11.74 21.95 2.43
CA ALA A 291 -12.20 23.31 2.16
C ALA A 291 -13.32 23.73 3.12
N TRP A 292 -13.19 24.95 3.64
CA TRP A 292 -14.23 25.59 4.44
C TRP A 292 -15.58 25.60 3.72
N ALA A 293 -16.66 25.63 4.52
CA ALA A 293 -17.96 26.02 3.99
C ALA A 293 -17.92 27.43 3.37
N PRO A 294 -18.90 27.82 2.55
CA PRO A 294 -18.97 29.18 2.03
C PRO A 294 -18.87 30.22 3.17
N ALA A 295 -18.12 31.29 2.95
CA ALA A 295 -17.88 32.31 3.97
C ALA A 295 -19.20 32.86 4.55
N GLY A 296 -19.26 33.02 5.86
CA GLY A 296 -20.45 33.47 6.59
C GLY A 296 -21.51 32.38 6.78
N THR A 297 -21.21 31.12 6.49
CA THR A 297 -22.06 30.00 6.90
C THR A 297 -21.91 29.79 8.41
N PRO A 298 -22.99 29.88 9.21
CA PRO A 298 -22.93 29.63 10.65
C PRO A 298 -22.36 28.25 10.96
N GLY A 299 -21.77 28.08 12.14
CA GLY A 299 -21.39 26.76 12.65
C GLY A 299 -22.63 25.87 12.79
N GLN A 300 -22.49 24.58 12.50
CA GLN A 300 -23.62 23.67 12.40
C GLN A 300 -23.50 22.51 13.38
N PHE A 301 -24.65 22.03 13.83
CA PHE A 301 -24.78 20.81 14.63
C PHE A 301 -25.80 19.88 14.01
N ILE A 302 -25.65 18.58 14.28
CA ILE A 302 -26.57 17.55 13.82
C ILE A 302 -26.91 16.58 14.96
N THR A 303 -28.14 16.07 14.97
CA THR A 303 -28.55 14.95 15.83
C THR A 303 -29.65 14.11 15.19
N ILE A 304 -29.98 12.99 15.83
CA ILE A 304 -31.10 12.10 15.50
C ILE A 304 -32.29 12.30 16.44
N ALA A 305 -33.49 12.03 15.93
CA ALA A 305 -34.68 11.85 16.73
C ALA A 305 -35.43 10.59 16.25
N ASP A 306 -35.89 9.78 17.21
CA ASP A 306 -36.56 8.49 17.01
C ASP A 306 -38.05 8.63 17.41
N ASP A 307 -38.96 8.24 16.53
CA ASP A 307 -40.41 8.34 16.77
C ASP A 307 -40.92 7.39 17.86
N GLY A 308 -40.20 6.29 18.12
CA GLY A 308 -40.39 5.39 19.25
C GLY A 308 -40.06 6.01 20.60
N GLN A 309 -39.41 7.19 20.62
CA GLN A 309 -38.97 7.89 21.83
C GLN A 309 -39.74 9.18 22.09
N SER A 310 -41.01 9.23 21.69
CA SER A 310 -41.90 10.41 21.82
C SER A 310 -41.49 11.61 20.97
N ASN A 311 -40.66 11.40 19.94
CA ASN A 311 -40.41 12.41 18.91
C ASN A 311 -41.45 12.30 17.78
N PRO A 312 -41.64 13.33 16.95
CA PRO A 312 -42.70 13.32 15.91
C PRO A 312 -42.45 12.36 14.73
N ALA A 313 -41.20 12.03 14.44
CA ALA A 313 -40.77 11.21 13.32
C ALA A 313 -39.32 10.74 13.52
N ASP A 314 -38.92 9.71 12.78
CA ASP A 314 -37.52 9.37 12.54
C ASP A 314 -36.90 10.42 11.63
N GLU A 315 -35.97 11.21 12.18
CA GLU A 315 -35.40 12.35 11.48
C GLU A 315 -33.98 12.72 11.95
N LEU A 316 -33.23 13.36 11.06
CA LEU A 316 -32.06 14.15 11.42
C LEU A 316 -32.48 15.61 11.64
N ARG A 317 -31.93 16.25 12.68
CA ARG A 317 -32.14 17.67 12.97
C ARG A 317 -30.83 18.43 12.77
N ILE A 318 -30.88 19.53 12.03
CA ILE A 318 -29.75 20.43 11.80
C ILE A 318 -30.00 21.73 12.56
N TYR A 319 -28.96 22.20 13.24
CA TYR A 319 -28.95 23.45 13.97
C TYR A 319 -27.84 24.35 13.42
N GLU A 320 -28.06 25.66 13.49
CA GLU A 320 -27.07 26.68 13.17
C GLU A 320 -26.80 27.54 14.41
N LEU A 321 -25.52 27.81 14.65
CA LEU A 321 -25.02 28.74 15.66
C LEU A 321 -24.16 29.79 14.95
N ASP A 322 -24.70 31.01 14.88
CA ASP A 322 -24.04 32.19 14.31
C ASP A 322 -23.38 32.99 15.45
N ALA A 323 -22.05 33.03 15.47
CA ALA A 323 -21.27 33.69 16.51
C ALA A 323 -20.93 35.14 16.12
N ASP A 324 -21.38 36.11 16.90
CA ASP A 324 -20.98 37.52 16.73
C ASP A 324 -19.83 37.85 17.70
N TRP A 325 -18.59 37.66 17.24
CA TRP A 325 -17.41 38.00 18.04
C TRP A 325 -17.23 39.49 18.32
N THR A 326 -17.93 40.37 17.58
CA THR A 326 -17.91 41.82 17.86
C THR A 326 -18.85 42.17 19.01
N THR A 327 -20.05 41.57 19.02
CA THR A 327 -21.06 41.74 20.06
C THR A 327 -21.62 40.36 20.45
N PRO A 328 -20.95 39.61 21.35
CA PRO A 328 -21.32 38.22 21.66
C PRO A 328 -22.78 37.99 22.01
N SER A 329 -23.47 38.97 22.61
CA SER A 329 -24.90 38.89 22.93
C SER A 329 -25.85 38.88 21.73
N ASN A 330 -25.37 39.23 20.53
CA ASN A 330 -26.14 39.17 19.28
C ASN A 330 -26.08 37.80 18.61
N SER A 331 -25.21 36.90 19.10
CA SER A 331 -25.07 35.54 18.55
C SER A 331 -26.41 34.81 18.61
N THR A 332 -26.62 33.83 17.74
CA THR A 332 -27.91 33.11 17.66
C THR A 332 -27.71 31.61 17.55
N PHE A 333 -28.65 30.84 18.10
CA PHE A 333 -28.74 29.39 17.94
C PHE A 333 -30.16 29.00 17.56
N SER A 334 -30.34 28.15 16.54
CA SER A 334 -31.67 27.68 16.16
C SER A 334 -31.63 26.33 15.43
N MET A 335 -32.70 25.54 15.57
CA MET A 335 -32.93 24.37 14.72
C MET A 335 -33.45 24.85 13.36
N VAL A 336 -32.66 24.67 12.30
CA VAL A 336 -32.94 25.21 10.97
C VAL A 336 -33.56 24.17 10.03
N GLN A 337 -33.43 22.88 10.35
CA GLN A 337 -33.93 21.83 9.47
C GLN A 337 -34.27 20.54 10.21
N GLN A 338 -35.33 19.88 9.73
CA GLN A 338 -35.68 18.50 10.02
C GLN A 338 -35.65 17.71 8.71
N LEU A 339 -34.97 16.58 8.70
CA LEU A 339 -34.77 15.70 7.55
C LEU A 339 -35.37 14.34 7.88
N PRO A 340 -36.56 13.99 7.34
CA PRO A 340 -37.11 12.65 7.51
C PRO A 340 -36.14 11.61 6.97
N VAL A 341 -35.89 10.56 7.75
CA VAL A 341 -35.03 9.44 7.36
C VAL A 341 -35.86 8.17 7.22
N ASN A 342 -35.22 7.10 6.72
CA ASN A 342 -35.80 5.77 6.79
C ASN A 342 -36.04 5.38 8.25
N ALA A 343 -37.13 4.66 8.50
CA ALA A 343 -37.50 4.29 9.85
C ALA A 343 -36.41 3.45 10.52
N PHE A 344 -36.16 3.69 11.81
CA PHE A 344 -35.14 2.98 12.60
C PHE A 344 -35.58 2.85 14.05
N ASN A 345 -34.92 1.98 14.82
CA ASN A 345 -35.18 1.82 16.24
C ASN A 345 -33.96 2.24 17.07
N GLY A 346 -34.09 3.30 17.85
CA GLY A 346 -33.05 3.79 18.75
C GLY A 346 -33.11 3.19 20.15
N ASN A 347 -33.89 2.13 20.37
CA ASN A 347 -34.09 1.51 21.69
C ASN A 347 -34.11 -0.02 21.61
N PHE A 348 -33.25 -0.71 22.37
CA PHE A 348 -33.18 -2.18 22.41
C PHE A 348 -34.14 -2.80 23.43
N SER A 349 -34.19 -2.20 24.62
CA SER A 349 -34.77 -2.80 25.83
C SER A 349 -35.03 -1.72 26.87
N ASN A 350 -35.51 -2.11 28.06
CA ASN A 350 -35.63 -1.20 29.19
C ASN A 350 -34.35 -1.16 30.03
N ASP A 351 -33.18 -1.29 29.41
CA ASP A 351 -31.87 -1.15 30.05
C ASP A 351 -30.73 -1.01 29.01
N TRP A 352 -29.51 -0.83 29.51
CA TRP A 352 -28.29 -0.72 28.71
C TRP A 352 -27.55 -2.07 28.59
N ASN A 353 -28.25 -3.19 28.63
CA ASN A 353 -27.68 -4.55 28.60
C ASN A 353 -28.01 -5.22 27.25
N ASN A 354 -27.38 -4.75 26.17
CA ASN A 354 -27.89 -4.98 24.82
C ASN A 354 -27.10 -6.06 24.05
N ILE A 355 -25.78 -5.94 23.97
CA ILE A 355 -24.99 -6.72 23.01
C ILE A 355 -24.41 -7.98 23.67
N PRO A 356 -24.75 -9.20 23.18
CA PRO A 356 -24.24 -10.44 23.74
C PRO A 356 -22.79 -10.73 23.34
N GLN A 357 -22.12 -11.52 24.18
CA GLN A 357 -20.71 -11.91 24.03
C GLN A 357 -20.54 -13.43 24.29
N PRO A 358 -19.52 -14.10 23.74
CA PRO A 358 -19.34 -15.53 23.95
C PRO A 358 -18.96 -15.88 25.40
N GLY A 359 -19.43 -17.03 25.89
CA GLY A 359 -18.94 -17.61 27.16
C GLY A 359 -19.30 -16.86 28.45
N THR A 360 -20.19 -15.87 28.40
CA THR A 360 -20.67 -15.11 29.57
C THR A 360 -22.16 -14.74 29.43
N GLY A 361 -22.83 -14.48 30.57
CA GLY A 361 -24.16 -13.87 30.59
C GLY A 361 -24.15 -12.34 30.65
N GLN A 362 -22.96 -11.73 30.75
CA GLN A 362 -22.80 -10.28 30.70
C GLN A 362 -22.96 -9.78 29.26
N THR A 363 -23.88 -8.83 29.04
CA THR A 363 -24.02 -8.11 27.78
C THR A 363 -23.40 -6.71 27.87
N LEU A 364 -23.17 -6.07 26.72
CA LEU A 364 -22.55 -4.76 26.61
C LEU A 364 -23.59 -3.67 26.30
N ASP A 365 -23.28 -2.46 26.73
CA ASP A 365 -23.99 -1.23 26.40
C ASP A 365 -23.76 -0.85 24.93
N GLY A 366 -24.84 -0.75 24.15
CA GLY A 366 -24.78 -0.50 22.69
C GLY A 366 -24.94 0.97 22.26
N ILE A 367 -25.42 1.85 23.14
CA ILE A 367 -25.60 3.30 22.88
C ILE A 367 -26.31 3.65 21.56
N SER A 368 -27.64 3.59 21.55
CA SER A 368 -28.47 3.83 20.34
C SER A 368 -29.24 5.16 20.31
N THR A 369 -29.08 6.03 21.31
CA THR A 369 -29.91 7.25 21.45
C THR A 369 -29.25 8.54 20.95
N VAL A 370 -28.03 8.44 20.42
CA VAL A 370 -27.23 9.58 19.95
C VAL A 370 -26.52 9.24 18.65
N LEU A 371 -26.13 10.26 17.90
CA LEU A 371 -25.13 10.09 16.86
C LEU A 371 -23.78 9.70 17.47
N MET A 372 -23.09 8.77 16.82
CA MET A 372 -21.74 8.37 17.19
C MET A 372 -20.71 9.33 16.59
N PHE A 373 -19.64 9.57 17.33
CA PHE A 373 -18.63 10.53 16.93
C PHE A 373 -17.79 10.00 15.74
N ARG A 374 -17.49 10.80 14.70
CA ARG A 374 -17.81 12.21 14.48
C ARG A 374 -18.83 12.42 13.35
N ALA A 375 -19.46 13.60 13.33
CA ALA A 375 -20.18 14.10 12.16
C ALA A 375 -19.23 15.00 11.35
N GLN A 376 -18.76 14.50 10.21
CA GLN A 376 -17.78 15.19 9.39
C GLN A 376 -18.49 16.01 8.30
N TYR A 377 -18.04 17.23 8.08
CA TYR A 377 -18.40 18.06 6.94
C TYR A 377 -17.23 18.12 5.95
N ARG A 378 -17.52 18.11 4.63
CA ARG A 378 -16.55 18.46 3.56
C ARG A 378 -17.18 19.35 2.49
N ASN A 379 -16.35 20.13 1.80
CA ASN A 379 -16.77 20.94 0.65
C ASN A 379 -16.00 20.57 -0.63
N PHE A 380 -16.68 19.93 -1.57
CA PHE A 380 -16.14 19.58 -2.89
C PHE A 380 -16.46 20.70 -3.89
N ASN A 381 -15.76 21.82 -3.76
CA ASN A 381 -15.85 22.97 -4.67
C ASN A 381 -17.29 23.45 -4.92
N GLY A 382 -18.05 23.66 -3.84
CA GLY A 382 -19.44 24.11 -3.87
C GLY A 382 -20.48 23.00 -3.65
N THR A 383 -20.06 21.72 -3.71
CA THR A 383 -20.89 20.61 -3.24
C THR A 383 -20.51 20.26 -1.81
N GLN A 384 -21.34 20.67 -0.86
CA GLN A 384 -21.12 20.44 0.56
C GLN A 384 -21.70 19.07 0.95
N LYS A 385 -20.99 18.34 1.79
CA LYS A 385 -21.33 16.98 2.23
C LYS A 385 -21.23 16.87 3.75
N ILE A 386 -22.11 16.07 4.34
CA ILE A 386 -22.00 15.62 5.73
C ILE A 386 -22.08 14.10 5.74
N VAL A 387 -21.20 13.44 6.50
CA VAL A 387 -21.37 12.02 6.86
C VAL A 387 -21.51 11.86 8.38
N CYS A 388 -22.45 11.02 8.80
CA CYS A 388 -22.65 10.69 10.21
C CYS A 388 -23.24 9.27 10.35
N ASN A 389 -23.13 8.70 11.57
CA ASN A 389 -23.61 7.35 11.86
C ASN A 389 -24.16 7.24 13.29
N HIS A 390 -24.90 6.17 13.56
CA HIS A 390 -25.27 5.75 14.91
C HIS A 390 -25.61 4.26 14.98
N THR A 391 -25.58 3.72 16.20
CA THR A 391 -26.10 2.38 16.49
C THR A 391 -27.63 2.38 16.42
N ILE A 392 -28.21 1.33 15.85
CA ILE A 392 -29.65 1.03 15.92
C ILE A 392 -29.88 -0.39 16.43
N ALA A 393 -31.08 -0.66 16.92
CA ALA A 393 -31.52 -1.97 17.39
C ALA A 393 -32.30 -2.71 16.29
N GLU A 394 -31.76 -3.84 15.82
CA GLU A 394 -32.47 -4.77 14.91
C GLU A 394 -33.26 -5.82 15.69
N SER A 395 -32.81 -6.15 16.89
CA SER A 395 -33.55 -6.94 17.86
C SER A 395 -33.19 -6.51 19.28
N ALA A 396 -33.78 -7.16 20.28
CA ALA A 396 -33.42 -6.94 21.68
C ALA A 396 -31.93 -7.25 21.99
N THR A 397 -31.24 -7.99 21.11
CA THR A 397 -29.85 -8.43 21.31
C THR A 397 -28.96 -8.25 20.07
N GLU A 398 -29.43 -7.54 19.06
CA GLU A 398 -28.69 -7.36 17.80
C GLU A 398 -28.69 -5.89 17.39
N SER A 399 -27.51 -5.39 17.04
CA SER A 399 -27.29 -4.00 16.65
C SER A 399 -26.64 -3.90 15.27
N ALA A 400 -26.95 -2.81 14.59
CA ALA A 400 -26.37 -2.46 13.31
C ALA A 400 -25.96 -0.97 13.31
N ILE A 401 -25.15 -0.57 12.31
CA ILE A 401 -24.77 0.83 12.13
C ILE A 401 -25.62 1.46 11.04
N ARG A 402 -26.45 2.42 11.42
CA ARG A 402 -27.14 3.34 10.51
C ARG A 402 -26.19 4.47 10.13
N TRP A 403 -26.12 4.79 8.85
CA TRP A 403 -25.28 5.87 8.33
C TRP A 403 -26.01 6.73 7.31
N TYR A 404 -25.54 7.98 7.17
CA TYR A 404 -26.12 8.99 6.29
C TYR A 404 -25.04 9.75 5.55
N GLU A 405 -25.32 10.07 4.29
CA GLU A 405 -24.63 11.12 3.54
C GLU A 405 -25.63 12.22 3.19
N LEU A 406 -25.37 13.44 3.65
CA LEU A 406 -26.14 14.63 3.26
C LEU A 406 -25.41 15.39 2.15
N VAL A 407 -26.17 16.04 1.28
CA VAL A 407 -25.65 16.93 0.25
C VAL A 407 -26.36 18.28 0.24
N LYS A 408 -25.58 19.34 0.05
CA LYS A 408 -26.06 20.72 -0.14
C LYS A 408 -25.22 21.41 -1.20
N THR A 409 -25.85 21.80 -2.31
CA THR A 409 -25.24 22.67 -3.34
C THR A 409 -25.76 24.10 -3.21
N THR A 410 -27.06 24.25 -2.97
CA THR A 410 -27.74 25.52 -2.68
C THR A 410 -28.90 25.26 -1.70
N GLY A 411 -29.27 26.24 -0.89
CA GLY A 411 -30.43 26.13 0.00
C GLY A 411 -30.23 25.17 1.19
N SER A 412 -31.15 24.23 1.37
CA SER A 412 -31.19 23.31 2.52
C SER A 412 -30.45 22.00 2.24
N TRP A 413 -30.06 21.28 3.30
CA TRP A 413 -29.50 19.93 3.19
C TRP A 413 -30.52 18.95 2.62
N SER A 414 -30.05 17.89 1.98
CA SER A 414 -30.86 16.77 1.52
C SER A 414 -30.13 15.45 1.74
N ILE A 415 -30.87 14.36 1.95
CA ILE A 415 -30.29 13.01 2.03
C ILE A 415 -29.82 12.61 0.63
N ALA A 416 -28.51 12.45 0.44
CA ALA A 416 -27.94 11.88 -0.77
C ALA A 416 -28.10 10.34 -0.75
N GLN A 417 -27.77 9.75 0.39
CA GLN A 417 -27.96 8.34 0.67
C GLN A 417 -28.04 8.08 2.18
N GLN A 418 -28.61 6.93 2.52
CA GLN A 418 -28.75 6.43 3.87
C GLN A 418 -28.86 4.90 3.84
N GLY A 419 -28.22 4.21 4.76
CA GLY A 419 -28.25 2.74 4.83
C GLY A 419 -27.97 2.24 6.24
N THR A 420 -28.31 0.97 6.49
CA THR A 420 -28.00 0.24 7.72
C THR A 420 -27.10 -0.92 7.37
N TYR A 421 -25.89 -0.98 7.93
CA TYR A 421 -24.95 -2.05 7.65
C TYR A 421 -25.15 -3.21 8.63
N ASN A 422 -25.80 -4.29 8.16
CA ASN A 422 -26.02 -5.52 8.91
C ASN A 422 -25.84 -6.78 8.02
N PRO A 423 -24.65 -7.00 7.43
CA PRO A 423 -24.43 -8.02 6.40
C PRO A 423 -24.49 -9.47 6.92
N ASP A 424 -24.51 -9.66 8.24
CA ASP A 424 -24.56 -10.94 8.94
C ASP A 424 -25.12 -10.73 10.37
N ASN A 425 -25.33 -11.80 11.12
CA ASN A 425 -25.93 -11.75 12.47
C ASN A 425 -24.93 -11.36 13.58
N VAL A 426 -23.89 -10.56 13.26
CA VAL A 426 -22.91 -10.06 14.23
C VAL A 426 -23.26 -8.62 14.58
N SER A 427 -23.39 -8.32 15.88
CA SER A 427 -23.71 -6.97 16.32
C SER A 427 -22.58 -5.99 16.00
N ARG A 428 -22.95 -4.80 15.53
CA ARG A 428 -22.05 -3.68 15.24
C ARG A 428 -22.50 -2.43 16.00
N TRP A 429 -21.63 -1.87 16.84
CA TRP A 429 -21.91 -0.67 17.64
C TRP A 429 -20.64 0.15 17.88
N ASN A 430 -20.76 1.30 18.56
CA ASN A 430 -19.66 2.24 18.79
C ASN A 430 -18.96 2.66 17.49
N GLY A 431 -19.77 3.06 16.50
CA GLY A 431 -19.31 3.34 15.14
C GLY A 431 -18.62 4.69 14.97
N SER A 432 -17.80 4.82 13.92
CA SER A 432 -17.26 6.10 13.46
C SER A 432 -17.18 6.11 11.94
N ILE A 433 -17.36 7.28 11.32
CA ILE A 433 -17.47 7.43 9.87
C ILE A 433 -16.72 8.66 9.38
N ALA A 434 -16.10 8.57 8.21
CA ALA A 434 -15.52 9.71 7.51
C ALA A 434 -15.53 9.50 6.00
N MET A 435 -15.46 10.61 5.27
CA MET A 435 -15.28 10.71 3.83
C MET A 435 -13.93 11.36 3.53
N ASN A 436 -13.20 10.85 2.53
CA ASN A 436 -11.91 11.42 2.09
C ASN A 436 -12.05 12.37 0.88
N ASP A 437 -10.95 12.89 0.36
CA ASP A 437 -10.93 13.84 -0.76
C ASP A 437 -11.42 13.26 -2.09
N ASN A 438 -11.46 11.93 -2.22
CA ASN A 438 -12.04 11.27 -3.39
C ASN A 438 -13.55 11.11 -3.29
N GLY A 439 -14.15 11.36 -2.12
CA GLY A 439 -15.56 11.07 -1.85
C GLY A 439 -15.83 9.61 -1.47
N GLU A 440 -14.78 8.84 -1.15
CA GLU A 440 -14.90 7.49 -0.60
C GLU A 440 -15.26 7.59 0.88
N ILE A 441 -16.08 6.67 1.38
CA ILE A 441 -16.54 6.67 2.78
C ILE A 441 -15.97 5.44 3.50
N ALA A 442 -15.43 5.64 4.70
CA ALA A 442 -15.02 4.56 5.59
C ALA A 442 -15.87 4.57 6.86
N MET A 443 -16.22 3.37 7.35
CA MET A 443 -16.99 3.20 8.59
C MET A 443 -16.38 2.08 9.43
N GLY A 444 -15.98 2.41 10.66
CA GLY A 444 -15.40 1.49 11.63
C GLY A 444 -16.31 1.31 12.83
N TYR A 445 -16.26 0.16 13.49
CA TYR A 445 -17.14 -0.17 14.62
C TYR A 445 -16.58 -1.34 15.44
N SER A 446 -17.15 -1.51 16.64
CA SER A 446 -16.98 -2.69 17.49
C SER A 446 -17.87 -3.84 17.00
N VAL A 447 -17.43 -5.08 17.21
CA VAL A 447 -18.19 -6.29 16.84
C VAL A 447 -18.23 -7.33 17.95
N SER A 448 -19.34 -8.06 18.08
CA SER A 448 -19.50 -9.20 18.99
C SER A 448 -20.74 -10.01 18.61
N ASP A 449 -20.73 -11.30 18.93
CA ASP A 449 -21.93 -12.13 18.93
C ASP A 449 -22.00 -12.94 20.25
N GLY A 450 -23.17 -13.49 20.59
CA GLY A 450 -23.33 -14.27 21.82
C GLY A 450 -22.67 -15.66 21.83
N THR A 451 -21.90 -16.02 20.79
CA THR A 451 -21.55 -17.42 20.49
C THR A 451 -20.07 -17.66 20.14
N SER A 452 -19.52 -16.94 19.16
CA SER A 452 -18.25 -17.18 18.50
C SER A 452 -17.40 -15.92 18.24
N VAL A 453 -18.01 -14.74 18.09
CA VAL A 453 -17.30 -13.48 17.85
C VAL A 453 -17.17 -12.73 19.17
N TYR A 454 -15.95 -12.67 19.69
CA TYR A 454 -15.64 -11.85 20.87
C TYR A 454 -15.52 -10.37 20.49
N PRO A 455 -15.72 -9.44 21.46
CA PRO A 455 -15.54 -8.01 21.26
C PRO A 455 -14.23 -7.63 20.55
N GLY A 456 -14.35 -7.17 19.31
CA GLY A 456 -13.25 -6.83 18.41
C GLY A 456 -13.55 -5.60 17.54
N ILE A 457 -12.68 -5.32 16.57
CA ILE A 457 -12.72 -4.10 15.75
C ILE A 457 -12.74 -4.47 14.28
N ARG A 458 -13.72 -3.93 13.55
CA ARG A 458 -13.82 -4.08 12.09
C ARG A 458 -14.11 -2.75 11.42
N TYR A 459 -13.91 -2.71 10.11
CA TYR A 459 -14.38 -1.62 9.27
C TYR A 459 -14.96 -2.15 7.95
N CYS A 460 -15.85 -1.37 7.36
CA CYS A 460 -16.25 -1.49 5.97
C CYS A 460 -16.08 -0.12 5.28
N ALA A 461 -16.32 -0.06 3.98
CA ALA A 461 -16.21 1.18 3.23
C ALA A 461 -17.13 1.21 2.02
N GLN A 462 -17.27 2.39 1.44
CA GLN A 462 -17.98 2.67 0.21
C GLN A 462 -17.01 3.31 -0.79
N THR A 463 -16.92 2.70 -1.97
CA THR A 463 -16.22 3.29 -3.12
C THR A 463 -17.08 4.38 -3.78
N THR A 464 -16.47 5.25 -4.60
CA THR A 464 -17.22 6.30 -5.31
C THR A 464 -18.25 5.78 -6.32
N ASN A 465 -18.13 4.51 -6.75
CA ASN A 465 -19.03 3.88 -7.71
C ASN A 465 -20.02 2.90 -7.06
N ALA A 466 -20.07 2.85 -5.73
CA ALA A 466 -20.97 1.97 -5.01
C ALA A 466 -22.43 2.20 -5.41
N PRO A 467 -23.26 1.14 -5.47
CA PRO A 467 -24.70 1.31 -5.52
C PRO A 467 -25.19 2.20 -4.38
N GLN A 468 -26.20 3.03 -4.65
CA GLN A 468 -26.76 3.94 -3.64
C GLN A 468 -27.14 3.16 -2.37
N ASN A 469 -26.84 3.75 -1.20
CA ASN A 469 -27.16 3.17 0.12
C ASN A 469 -26.39 1.87 0.45
N THR A 470 -25.26 1.58 -0.21
CA THR A 470 -24.50 0.33 -0.03
C THR A 470 -23.05 0.60 0.35
N MET A 471 -22.55 -0.05 1.41
CA MET A 471 -21.11 -0.20 1.69
C MET A 471 -20.59 -1.41 0.88
N ASP A 472 -20.04 -1.15 -0.31
CA ASP A 472 -19.65 -2.16 -1.30
C ASP A 472 -18.26 -2.78 -1.05
N VAL A 473 -17.43 -2.17 -0.21
CA VAL A 473 -16.19 -2.79 0.26
C VAL A 473 -16.49 -3.79 1.35
N ALA A 474 -16.07 -5.03 1.13
CA ALA A 474 -16.30 -6.10 2.08
C ALA A 474 -15.59 -5.81 3.41
N GLU A 475 -16.27 -6.11 4.52
CA GLU A 475 -15.75 -5.88 5.87
C GLU A 475 -14.36 -6.49 6.08
N VAL A 476 -13.54 -5.80 6.85
CA VAL A 476 -12.17 -6.18 7.19
C VAL A 476 -11.99 -6.13 8.70
N SER A 477 -11.37 -7.17 9.25
CA SER A 477 -10.98 -7.20 10.66
C SER A 477 -9.68 -6.40 10.88
N ILE A 478 -9.74 -5.44 11.79
CA ILE A 478 -8.56 -4.77 12.34
C ILE A 478 -7.99 -5.58 13.49
N TRP A 479 -8.88 -6.11 14.33
CA TRP A 479 -8.53 -6.98 15.43
C TRP A 479 -9.67 -7.88 15.85
N ASP A 480 -9.43 -9.19 15.85
CA ASP A 480 -10.38 -10.16 16.39
C ASP A 480 -10.14 -10.33 17.91
N GLY A 481 -11.19 -10.07 18.70
CA GLY A 481 -11.18 -10.32 20.12
C GLY A 481 -11.01 -11.81 20.45
N SER A 482 -10.61 -12.10 21.70
CA SER A 482 -10.49 -13.46 22.23
C SER A 482 -10.96 -13.60 23.67
N PHE A 483 -11.61 -12.57 24.22
CA PHE A 483 -12.10 -12.56 25.59
C PHE A 483 -13.39 -11.74 25.71
N SER A 484 -14.25 -12.08 26.67
CA SER A 484 -15.48 -11.33 26.95
C SER A 484 -15.31 -10.43 28.16
N GLN A 485 -15.87 -9.22 28.11
CA GLN A 485 -15.90 -8.33 29.25
C GLN A 485 -16.90 -8.85 30.30
N THR A 486 -16.46 -8.86 31.55
CA THR A 486 -17.23 -9.33 32.70
C THR A 486 -17.14 -8.33 33.84
N GLY A 487 -18.18 -8.26 34.68
CA GLY A 487 -18.22 -7.40 35.87
C GLY A 487 -18.77 -5.99 35.63
N ILE A 488 -18.82 -5.52 34.38
CA ILE A 488 -19.42 -4.26 33.92
C ILE A 488 -20.01 -4.43 32.52
N ASN A 489 -21.02 -3.62 32.16
CA ASN A 489 -21.58 -3.58 30.80
C ASN A 489 -21.02 -2.45 29.92
N ARG A 490 -20.41 -1.42 30.51
CA ARG A 490 -19.90 -0.23 29.81
C ARG A 490 -18.74 -0.61 28.88
N TRP A 491 -18.93 -0.44 27.58
CA TRP A 491 -17.95 -0.79 26.56
C TRP A 491 -17.05 0.38 26.17
N GLY A 492 -17.63 1.40 25.54
CA GLY A 492 -17.00 2.59 24.99
C GLY A 492 -18.08 3.50 24.45
N ASP A 493 -17.99 4.79 24.74
CA ASP A 493 -19.00 5.79 24.41
C ASP A 493 -18.82 6.34 22.99
N TYR A 494 -17.60 6.29 22.45
CA TYR A 494 -17.27 6.74 21.09
C TYR A 494 -15.98 6.08 20.59
N SER A 495 -15.81 6.07 19.27
CA SER A 495 -14.57 5.76 18.55
C SER A 495 -14.30 6.84 17.51
N ASN A 496 -13.13 6.85 16.84
CA ASN A 496 -12.78 7.96 15.95
C ASN A 496 -12.05 7.55 14.68
N ILE A 497 -12.70 7.76 13.53
CA ILE A 497 -12.05 7.81 12.21
C ILE A 497 -11.70 9.28 11.86
N SER A 498 -10.47 9.49 11.39
CA SER A 498 -9.98 10.75 10.82
C SER A 498 -9.36 10.48 9.44
N VAL A 499 -9.26 11.51 8.61
CA VAL A 499 -8.60 11.45 7.29
C VAL A 499 -7.22 12.08 7.41
N ASP A 500 -6.21 11.45 6.79
CA ASP A 500 -4.85 11.97 6.76
C ASP A 500 -4.79 13.28 5.96
N PRO A 501 -4.47 14.43 6.59
CA PRO A 501 -4.43 15.71 5.90
C PRO A 501 -3.25 15.80 4.92
N GLY A 502 -2.25 14.91 5.03
CA GLY A 502 -1.07 14.92 4.18
C GLY A 502 -1.29 14.33 2.78
N ASP A 503 -2.19 13.33 2.66
CA ASP A 503 -2.53 12.71 1.39
C ASP A 503 -4.01 12.82 0.99
N GLY A 504 -4.87 13.28 1.90
CA GLY A 504 -6.29 13.48 1.66
C GLY A 504 -7.11 12.21 1.47
N THR A 505 -6.51 11.02 1.55
CA THR A 505 -7.12 9.76 1.08
C THR A 505 -7.05 8.62 2.10
N THR A 506 -6.02 8.60 2.95
CA THR A 506 -5.83 7.57 3.97
C THR A 506 -6.72 7.83 5.19
N PHE A 507 -7.46 6.81 5.62
CA PHE A 507 -8.20 6.84 6.87
C PHE A 507 -7.35 6.33 8.03
N TRP A 508 -7.51 6.94 9.20
CA TRP A 508 -6.94 6.49 10.45
C TRP A 508 -8.04 6.24 11.47
N TYR A 509 -8.01 5.08 12.13
CA TYR A 509 -9.05 4.64 13.05
C TYR A 509 -8.47 4.15 14.37
N THR A 510 -9.10 4.55 15.48
CA THR A 510 -8.87 3.98 16.81
C THR A 510 -10.15 3.46 17.43
N ASN A 511 -10.09 2.28 18.06
CA ASN A 511 -11.16 1.69 18.85
C ASN A 511 -10.62 0.64 19.85
N GLU A 512 -11.46 0.17 20.76
CA GLU A 512 -11.16 -0.84 21.78
C GLU A 512 -11.53 -2.29 21.38
N TYR A 513 -10.91 -3.25 22.04
CA TYR A 513 -11.15 -4.69 21.90
C TYR A 513 -10.89 -5.46 23.20
N LYS A 514 -11.25 -6.75 23.24
CA LYS A 514 -10.91 -7.67 24.36
C LYS A 514 -10.12 -8.89 23.91
N SER A 515 -8.89 -9.02 24.41
CA SER A 515 -8.10 -10.26 24.30
C SER A 515 -7.58 -10.77 25.66
N SER A 516 -7.98 -10.13 26.75
CA SER A 516 -7.68 -10.54 28.12
C SER A 516 -8.73 -9.97 29.08
N SER A 517 -8.53 -10.13 30.39
CA SER A 517 -9.34 -9.46 31.41
C SER A 517 -9.26 -7.93 31.33
N SER A 518 -8.17 -7.37 30.80
CA SER A 518 -8.02 -5.93 30.50
C SER A 518 -8.52 -5.61 29.09
N HIS A 519 -8.98 -4.38 28.85
CA HIS A 519 -9.25 -3.91 27.49
C HIS A 519 -7.92 -3.62 26.76
N GLY A 520 -7.96 -3.59 25.44
CA GLY A 520 -6.87 -3.10 24.60
C GLY A 520 -7.41 -2.11 23.57
N THR A 521 -6.57 -1.20 23.07
CA THR A 521 -6.91 -0.34 21.93
C THR A 521 -6.01 -0.63 20.73
N ARG A 522 -6.51 -0.34 19.52
CA ARG A 522 -5.76 -0.44 18.28
C ARG A 522 -5.82 0.85 17.50
N ILE A 523 -4.73 1.16 16.81
CA ILE A 523 -4.66 2.21 15.81
C ILE A 523 -4.38 1.53 14.47
N ALA A 524 -5.21 1.81 13.48
CA ALA A 524 -5.05 1.28 12.13
C ALA A 524 -5.20 2.38 11.08
N SER A 525 -4.50 2.24 9.97
CA SER A 525 -4.69 3.07 8.79
C SER A 525 -4.96 2.24 7.56
N PHE A 526 -5.78 2.75 6.66
CA PHE A 526 -6.19 2.06 5.43
C PHE A 526 -6.72 3.05 4.41
N THR A 527 -6.70 2.65 3.15
CA THR A 527 -7.33 3.39 2.04
C THR A 527 -8.52 2.61 1.53
N VAL A 528 -9.50 3.31 0.96
CA VAL A 528 -10.59 2.65 0.25
C VAL A 528 -10.07 2.22 -1.13
N PRO A 529 -10.38 1.01 -1.60
CA PRO A 529 -9.94 0.55 -2.92
C PRO A 529 -10.66 1.35 -4.00
N LEU A 530 -9.90 1.83 -4.99
CA LEU A 530 -10.50 2.35 -6.21
C LEU A 530 -11.39 1.27 -6.84
N SER A 531 -12.68 1.55 -6.96
CA SER A 531 -13.63 0.74 -7.73
C SER A 531 -13.30 0.85 -9.20
N CYS A 532 -12.42 -0.03 -9.64
CA CYS A 532 -11.77 0.04 -10.91
C CYS A 532 -12.16 -1.20 -11.73
N THR A 533 -12.75 -1.02 -12.91
CA THR A 533 -13.09 -2.13 -13.82
C THR A 533 -12.00 -2.25 -14.90
N PRO A 534 -11.15 -3.29 -14.89
CA PRO A 534 -10.19 -3.50 -15.96
C PRO A 534 -10.92 -3.82 -17.27
N PRO A 535 -10.31 -3.52 -18.43
CA PRO A 535 -10.79 -4.01 -19.72
C PRO A 535 -10.93 -5.55 -19.72
N ILE A 536 -11.73 -6.11 -20.62
CA ILE A 536 -12.00 -7.56 -20.68
C ILE A 536 -11.26 -8.29 -21.81
N VAL A 537 -10.62 -7.54 -22.71
CA VAL A 537 -9.81 -8.05 -23.82
C VAL A 537 -8.41 -7.49 -23.68
N GLN A 538 -7.42 -8.37 -23.49
CA GLN A 538 -6.01 -8.03 -23.42
C GLN A 538 -5.44 -7.74 -24.82
N ALA A 539 -4.31 -7.05 -24.87
CA ALA A 539 -3.44 -6.99 -26.03
C ALA A 539 -3.07 -8.40 -26.51
N ALA A 540 -2.83 -8.55 -27.81
CA ALA A 540 -2.51 -9.84 -28.43
C ALA A 540 -1.42 -9.69 -29.50
N ALA A 541 -0.98 -10.82 -30.07
CA ALA A 541 -0.07 -10.88 -31.22
C ALA A 541 1.25 -10.09 -31.03
N PHE A 542 1.98 -10.41 -29.96
CA PHE A 542 3.33 -9.86 -29.74
C PHE A 542 4.25 -10.21 -30.92
N SER A 543 5.03 -9.24 -31.40
CA SER A 543 6.06 -9.44 -32.41
C SER A 543 7.19 -8.42 -32.28
N VAL A 544 8.37 -8.77 -32.78
CA VAL A 544 9.58 -7.92 -32.71
C VAL A 544 10.16 -7.72 -34.10
N ALA A 545 10.68 -6.52 -34.36
CA ALA A 545 11.31 -6.12 -35.61
C ALA A 545 12.48 -5.17 -35.34
N ALA A 546 13.28 -4.88 -36.37
CA ALA A 546 14.39 -3.93 -36.34
C ALA A 546 15.32 -4.15 -35.12
N ILE A 547 15.77 -5.40 -34.95
CA ILE A 547 16.64 -5.79 -33.84
C ILE A 547 18.07 -5.35 -34.17
N HIS A 548 18.60 -4.38 -33.42
CA HIS A 548 19.99 -3.93 -33.48
C HIS A 548 20.71 -4.26 -32.18
N ASP A 549 21.91 -3.72 -31.98
CA ASP A 549 22.76 -3.99 -30.82
C ASP A 549 22.27 -3.25 -29.55
N ASN A 550 21.64 -2.09 -29.71
CA ASN A 550 21.18 -1.26 -28.60
C ASN A 550 19.70 -0.86 -28.65
N ASP A 551 18.99 -1.30 -29.69
CA ASP A 551 17.57 -1.03 -29.85
C ASP A 551 16.83 -2.19 -30.53
N LEU A 552 15.51 -2.22 -30.32
CA LEU A 552 14.58 -3.06 -31.05
C LEU A 552 13.19 -2.42 -31.09
N THR A 553 12.33 -2.87 -32.01
CA THR A 553 10.93 -2.46 -32.05
C THR A 553 10.03 -3.61 -31.63
N ILE A 554 9.21 -3.40 -30.60
CA ILE A 554 8.13 -4.33 -30.23
C ILE A 554 6.79 -3.84 -30.75
N ASN A 555 5.92 -4.78 -31.13
CA ASN A 555 4.60 -4.52 -31.69
C ASN A 555 3.56 -5.45 -31.04
N TRP A 556 2.31 -4.97 -30.96
CA TRP A 556 1.17 -5.73 -30.46
C TRP A 556 -0.12 -5.29 -31.17
N THR A 557 -1.17 -6.10 -31.03
CA THR A 557 -2.55 -5.74 -31.39
C THR A 557 -3.28 -5.30 -30.12
N ARG A 558 -4.04 -4.19 -30.19
CA ARG A 558 -4.83 -3.70 -29.05
C ARG A 558 -5.95 -4.65 -28.68
N GLY A 559 -6.19 -4.77 -27.39
CA GLY A 559 -7.43 -5.27 -26.81
C GLY A 559 -8.48 -4.16 -26.73
N ASN A 560 -9.31 -4.19 -25.69
CA ASN A 560 -10.41 -3.23 -25.53
C ASN A 560 -10.18 -2.19 -24.42
N GLY A 561 -8.95 -2.07 -23.92
CA GLY A 561 -8.58 -0.99 -23.03
C GLY A 561 -8.54 0.35 -23.73
N THR A 562 -8.73 1.42 -22.97
CA THR A 562 -8.56 2.77 -23.50
C THR A 562 -7.08 3.05 -23.80
N HIS A 563 -6.17 2.48 -23.01
CA HIS A 563 -4.72 2.64 -23.13
C HIS A 563 -4.01 1.31 -22.85
N VAL A 564 -2.72 1.24 -23.18
CA VAL A 564 -1.86 0.09 -22.94
C VAL A 564 -0.58 0.54 -22.25
N LEU A 565 -0.13 -0.26 -21.29
CA LEU A 565 1.16 -0.10 -20.60
C LEU A 565 2.10 -1.20 -21.06
N VAL A 566 3.35 -0.86 -21.34
CA VAL A 566 4.41 -1.82 -21.68
C VAL A 566 5.52 -1.76 -20.64
N ILE A 567 5.84 -2.91 -20.08
CA ILE A 567 6.89 -3.10 -19.08
C ILE A 567 7.97 -4.01 -19.70
N ALA A 568 9.24 -3.71 -19.44
CA ALA A 568 10.36 -4.56 -19.82
C ALA A 568 11.25 -4.91 -18.63
N ARG A 569 11.90 -6.07 -18.71
CA ARG A 569 12.91 -6.55 -17.77
C ARG A 569 14.07 -7.21 -18.52
N GLU A 570 15.28 -6.92 -18.08
CA GLU A 570 16.50 -7.54 -18.59
C GLU A 570 16.70 -8.96 -18.03
N ALA A 571 17.18 -9.88 -18.86
CA ALA A 571 17.63 -11.24 -18.55
C ALA A 571 16.61 -12.20 -17.88
N GLY A 572 15.42 -11.74 -17.52
CA GLY A 572 14.39 -12.59 -16.92
C GLY A 572 12.98 -12.07 -17.17
N ALA A 573 11.99 -12.96 -17.03
CA ALA A 573 10.59 -12.60 -17.19
C ALA A 573 10.20 -11.45 -16.24
N VAL A 574 9.33 -10.56 -16.73
CA VAL A 574 8.67 -9.54 -15.89
C VAL A 574 7.99 -10.27 -14.73
N ASN A 575 8.49 -10.02 -13.52
CA ASN A 575 8.07 -10.72 -12.30
C ASN A 575 7.09 -9.91 -11.45
N GLN A 576 6.80 -8.67 -11.86
CA GLN A 576 5.85 -7.79 -11.20
C GLN A 576 5.14 -6.94 -12.25
N GLY A 577 3.81 -7.01 -12.25
CA GLY A 577 2.96 -6.21 -13.13
C GLY A 577 2.60 -4.85 -12.50
N PRO A 578 1.89 -4.00 -13.25
CA PRO A 578 1.46 -2.69 -12.76
C PRO A 578 0.39 -2.82 -11.67
N VAL A 579 0.37 -1.84 -10.77
CA VAL A 579 -0.63 -1.75 -9.70
C VAL A 579 -1.79 -0.89 -10.18
N THR A 580 -2.99 -1.45 -10.15
CA THR A 580 -4.25 -0.72 -10.42
C THR A 580 -4.34 0.56 -9.59
N GLY A 581 -4.77 1.66 -10.21
CA GLY A 581 -4.85 2.97 -9.58
C GLY A 581 -3.59 3.82 -9.68
N THR A 582 -2.47 3.24 -10.14
CA THR A 582 -1.21 3.97 -10.31
C THR A 582 -1.05 4.39 -11.77
N ASN A 583 -0.84 5.67 -12.03
CA ASN A 583 -0.35 6.12 -13.33
C ASN A 583 1.17 6.03 -13.38
N TYR A 584 1.72 5.49 -14.47
CA TYR A 584 3.16 5.34 -14.64
C TYR A 584 3.69 6.24 -15.76
N ASN A 585 4.79 6.94 -15.48
CA ASN A 585 5.57 7.65 -16.49
C ASN A 585 6.36 6.65 -17.32
N ALA A 586 6.18 6.72 -18.63
CA ALA A 586 6.87 5.84 -19.58
C ALA A 586 8.04 6.56 -20.25
N ASN A 587 9.12 5.82 -20.50
CA ASN A 587 10.21 6.25 -21.37
C ASN A 587 10.68 5.08 -22.23
N ALA A 588 10.82 5.29 -23.53
CA ALA A 588 11.26 4.27 -24.47
C ALA A 588 12.74 3.88 -24.32
N SER A 589 13.54 4.67 -23.61
CA SER A 589 14.89 4.33 -23.15
C SER A 589 14.80 3.41 -21.92
N PHE A 590 15.30 2.18 -22.04
CA PHE A 590 15.25 1.21 -20.95
C PHE A 590 16.00 1.74 -19.71
N GLY A 591 15.33 1.74 -18.56
CA GLY A 591 15.86 2.27 -17.30
C GLY A 591 15.37 3.68 -16.92
N ASP A 592 14.82 4.45 -17.87
CA ASP A 592 14.44 5.85 -17.65
C ASP A 592 12.93 6.05 -17.36
N GLY A 593 12.11 5.01 -17.55
CA GLY A 593 10.70 5.00 -17.15
C GLY A 593 10.54 4.64 -15.68
N ASP A 594 9.33 4.79 -15.15
CA ASP A 594 9.05 4.38 -13.77
C ASP A 594 9.41 2.89 -13.58
N ALA A 595 10.04 2.59 -12.43
CA ALA A 595 10.38 1.23 -12.04
C ALA A 595 9.19 0.55 -11.35
N ILE A 596 8.93 -0.72 -11.69
CA ILE A 596 7.92 -1.55 -11.05
C ILE A 596 8.61 -2.72 -10.36
N GLY A 597 8.87 -2.58 -9.06
CA GLY A 597 9.72 -3.54 -8.34
C GLY A 597 11.18 -3.46 -8.79
N SER A 598 11.89 -4.59 -8.69
CA SER A 598 13.31 -4.64 -9.03
C SER A 598 13.55 -5.10 -10.47
N GLY A 599 14.08 -4.19 -11.29
CA GLY A 599 14.55 -4.46 -12.66
C GLY A 599 13.48 -4.39 -13.75
N ASN A 600 12.21 -4.09 -13.43
CA ASN A 600 11.18 -3.83 -14.44
C ASN A 600 11.03 -2.33 -14.67
N TYR A 601 10.98 -1.89 -15.93
CA TYR A 601 10.84 -0.49 -16.32
C TYR A 601 9.70 -0.29 -17.31
N VAL A 602 8.96 0.81 -17.16
CA VAL A 602 7.84 1.17 -18.03
C VAL A 602 8.33 1.85 -19.31
N LEU A 603 8.14 1.17 -20.44
CA LEU A 603 8.60 1.63 -21.75
C LEU A 603 7.60 2.47 -22.53
N TYR A 604 6.31 2.17 -22.37
CA TYR A 604 5.25 2.84 -23.12
C TYR A 604 3.97 2.92 -22.30
N ASN A 605 3.28 4.05 -22.38
CA ASN A 605 1.97 4.28 -21.79
C ASN A 605 1.13 5.13 -22.75
N GLY A 606 0.13 4.55 -23.42
CA GLY A 606 -0.57 5.28 -24.48
C GLY A 606 -1.60 4.48 -25.29
N THR A 607 -1.98 5.03 -26.45
CA THR A 607 -2.94 4.43 -27.40
C THR A 607 -2.30 3.63 -28.54
N GLY A 608 -0.97 3.64 -28.63
CA GLY A 608 -0.21 3.03 -29.73
C GLY A 608 -0.19 1.51 -29.73
N THR A 609 0.44 0.96 -30.77
CA THR A 609 0.57 -0.48 -31.05
C THR A 609 2.01 -0.95 -31.21
N SER A 610 2.97 -0.03 -31.01
CA SER A 610 4.39 -0.31 -31.08
C SER A 610 5.19 0.69 -30.23
N VAL A 611 6.39 0.29 -29.83
CA VAL A 611 7.41 1.17 -29.23
C VAL A 611 8.79 0.73 -29.71
N ILE A 612 9.64 1.71 -30.03
CA ILE A 612 11.06 1.49 -30.31
C ILE A 612 11.78 1.60 -28.98
N THR A 613 12.24 0.48 -28.44
CA THR A 613 12.95 0.43 -27.17
C THR A 613 14.43 0.65 -27.42
N THR A 614 15.03 1.60 -26.71
CA THR A 614 16.44 2.01 -26.86
C THR A 614 17.21 1.82 -25.55
N SER A 615 18.51 2.09 -25.55
CA SER A 615 19.40 1.91 -24.39
C SER A 615 19.50 0.46 -23.90
N LEU A 616 19.36 -0.49 -24.83
CA LEU A 616 19.51 -1.91 -24.57
C LEU A 616 20.99 -2.32 -24.66
N GLN A 617 21.35 -3.40 -23.96
CA GLN A 617 22.66 -4.03 -24.08
C GLN A 617 22.67 -5.00 -25.27
N ALA A 618 23.80 -5.10 -25.97
CA ALA A 618 23.98 -6.05 -27.07
C ALA A 618 23.89 -7.50 -26.59
N GLY A 619 23.48 -8.42 -27.46
CA GLY A 619 23.37 -9.87 -27.17
C GLY A 619 22.49 -10.26 -25.97
N THR A 620 21.66 -9.33 -25.46
CA THR A 620 20.98 -9.47 -24.17
C THR A 620 19.49 -9.71 -24.37
N ALA A 621 18.94 -10.69 -23.64
CA ALA A 621 17.52 -11.00 -23.68
C ALA A 621 16.71 -9.99 -22.84
N TYR A 622 15.68 -9.41 -23.44
CA TYR A 622 14.69 -8.58 -22.76
C TYR A 622 13.32 -9.23 -22.83
N HIS A 623 12.63 -9.23 -21.69
CA HIS A 623 11.28 -9.77 -21.55
C HIS A 623 10.29 -8.64 -21.34
N PHE A 624 9.12 -8.76 -21.96
CA PHE A 624 8.09 -7.73 -21.98
C PHE A 624 6.78 -8.25 -21.39
N SER A 625 6.03 -7.34 -20.76
CA SER A 625 4.63 -7.55 -20.41
C SER A 625 3.80 -6.34 -20.85
N ILE A 626 2.66 -6.59 -21.50
CA ILE A 626 1.81 -5.58 -22.11
C ILE A 626 0.41 -5.68 -21.49
N HIS A 627 -0.07 -4.59 -20.89
CA HIS A 627 -1.32 -4.53 -20.13
C HIS A 627 -2.28 -3.48 -20.70
N GLU A 628 -3.42 -3.90 -21.23
CA GLU A 628 -4.56 -3.03 -21.50
C GLU A 628 -5.15 -2.47 -20.19
N TYR A 629 -5.54 -1.20 -20.21
CA TYR A 629 -6.13 -0.55 -19.04
C TYR A 629 -7.14 0.56 -19.36
N SER A 630 -8.00 0.88 -18.38
CA SER A 630 -8.93 2.02 -18.44
C SER A 630 -8.32 3.27 -17.78
N ILE A 631 -8.31 4.42 -18.45
CA ILE A 631 -7.70 5.66 -17.93
C ILE A 631 -8.49 6.34 -16.82
N SER A 632 -9.77 6.00 -16.62
CA SER A 632 -10.58 6.62 -15.57
C SER A 632 -9.93 6.44 -14.20
N ASP A 633 -9.36 5.26 -13.96
CA ASP A 633 -8.80 4.84 -12.65
C ASP A 633 -7.53 3.97 -12.79
N PHE A 634 -6.84 4.05 -13.93
CA PHE A 634 -5.64 3.26 -14.25
C PHE A 634 -5.82 1.75 -13.99
N CYS A 635 -6.89 1.18 -14.58
CA CYS A 635 -7.33 -0.19 -14.32
C CYS A 635 -6.65 -1.24 -15.18
N TYR A 636 -5.57 -1.84 -14.71
CA TYR A 636 -4.79 -2.79 -15.50
C TYR A 636 -5.42 -4.18 -15.56
N LEU A 637 -5.61 -4.70 -16.77
CA LEU A 637 -5.95 -6.11 -16.99
C LEU A 637 -4.71 -6.98 -16.78
N SER A 638 -4.80 -7.94 -15.87
CA SER A 638 -3.74 -8.89 -15.54
C SER A 638 -4.22 -10.35 -15.66
N PRO A 639 -3.35 -11.29 -16.10
CA PRO A 639 -1.96 -11.08 -16.51
C PRO A 639 -1.85 -10.36 -17.87
N GLY A 640 -0.70 -9.71 -18.09
CA GLY A 640 -0.38 -9.03 -19.35
C GLY A 640 0.03 -10.02 -20.45
N LEU A 641 -0.05 -9.57 -21.71
CA LEU A 641 0.55 -10.28 -22.84
C LEU A 641 2.07 -10.29 -22.66
N THR A 642 2.68 -11.47 -22.73
CA THR A 642 4.13 -11.62 -22.59
C THR A 642 4.83 -11.82 -23.92
N GLY A 643 6.09 -11.42 -23.97
CA GLY A 643 6.98 -11.62 -25.12
C GLY A 643 8.43 -11.42 -24.72
N SER A 644 9.36 -11.82 -25.58
CA SER A 644 10.78 -11.57 -25.39
C SER A 644 11.50 -11.39 -26.71
N ALA A 645 12.65 -10.73 -26.67
CA ALA A 645 13.60 -10.69 -27.77
C ALA A 645 15.01 -10.47 -27.23
N THR A 646 15.99 -10.97 -27.98
CA THR A 646 17.41 -10.75 -27.74
C THR A 646 17.90 -9.71 -28.74
N THR A 647 18.58 -8.68 -28.26
CA THR A 647 19.30 -7.73 -29.11
C THR A 647 20.37 -8.46 -29.93
N SER A 648 20.75 -7.88 -31.07
CA SER A 648 21.86 -8.40 -31.85
C SER A 648 23.21 -7.99 -31.24
N GLY A 649 24.32 -8.43 -31.83
CA GLY A 649 25.65 -8.24 -31.26
C GLY A 649 25.99 -9.27 -30.17
N VAL A 650 27.15 -9.10 -29.55
CA VAL A 650 27.68 -9.98 -28.50
C VAL A 650 27.49 -9.28 -27.15
N ALA A 651 27.02 -10.00 -26.14
CA ALA A 651 26.84 -9.45 -24.80
C ALA A 651 28.16 -8.96 -24.20
N PRO A 652 28.16 -7.91 -23.36
CA PRO A 652 29.37 -7.48 -22.65
C PRO A 652 29.90 -8.63 -21.77
N CYS A 653 31.14 -9.06 -22.02
CA CYS A 653 31.74 -10.19 -21.31
C CYS A 653 32.16 -9.79 -19.89
N ASN A 654 31.46 -10.29 -18.88
CA ASN A 654 31.76 -10.03 -17.47
C ASN A 654 32.23 -11.30 -16.77
N LEU A 655 33.51 -11.67 -16.96
CA LEU A 655 34.14 -12.74 -16.20
C LEU A 655 34.17 -12.41 -14.70
N CYS A 656 34.00 -13.43 -13.86
CA CYS A 656 34.16 -13.26 -12.42
C CYS A 656 35.58 -12.80 -12.03
N SER A 657 35.67 -12.03 -10.95
CA SER A 657 36.94 -11.56 -10.39
C SER A 657 37.80 -12.75 -9.94
N SER A 658 39.08 -12.72 -10.30
CA SER A 658 40.07 -13.72 -9.89
C SER A 658 41.45 -13.08 -9.77
N ASN A 659 42.13 -13.25 -8.64
CA ASN A 659 43.44 -12.68 -8.39
C ASN A 659 44.17 -13.39 -7.24
N GLY A 660 45.50 -13.50 -7.33
CA GLY A 660 46.31 -13.92 -6.19
C GLY A 660 46.51 -12.80 -5.16
N ASN A 661 47.70 -12.75 -4.58
CA ASN A 661 48.21 -11.65 -3.75
C ASN A 661 49.66 -11.33 -4.16
N THR A 662 50.23 -10.26 -3.58
CA THR A 662 51.61 -9.82 -3.87
C THR A 662 52.55 -10.04 -2.69
N ASP A 663 52.11 -10.79 -1.68
CA ASP A 663 52.88 -11.05 -0.46
C ASP A 663 54.02 -12.05 -0.69
N TYR A 664 53.88 -12.89 -1.71
CA TYR A 664 54.81 -13.97 -2.08
C TYR A 664 55.14 -13.94 -3.57
N GLY A 665 56.27 -14.57 -3.92
CA GLY A 665 56.82 -14.64 -5.27
C GLY A 665 56.17 -15.69 -6.18
N THR A 666 55.21 -16.49 -5.68
CA THR A 666 54.54 -17.54 -6.46
C THR A 666 53.85 -16.94 -7.68
N SER A 667 54.22 -17.38 -8.88
CA SER A 667 53.78 -16.71 -10.10
C SER A 667 53.79 -17.60 -11.34
N THR A 668 53.04 -17.20 -12.36
CA THR A 668 53.26 -17.69 -13.72
C THR A 668 54.46 -16.92 -14.29
N THR A 669 55.29 -17.59 -15.10
CA THR A 669 56.51 -16.98 -15.68
C THR A 669 56.57 -17.14 -17.20
N PHE A 670 55.78 -18.06 -17.74
CA PHE A 670 55.65 -18.22 -19.18
C PHE A 670 54.33 -18.89 -19.56
N VAL A 671 53.67 -18.38 -20.60
CA VAL A 671 52.55 -19.02 -21.28
C VAL A 671 52.85 -19.09 -22.78
N GLY A 672 52.78 -20.28 -23.35
CA GLY A 672 52.98 -20.53 -24.78
C GLY A 672 51.89 -21.40 -25.38
N LEU A 673 51.26 -20.94 -26.45
CA LEU A 673 50.21 -21.67 -27.18
C LEU A 673 50.18 -21.25 -28.65
N ASN A 674 50.41 -22.20 -29.57
CA ASN A 674 50.58 -21.91 -31.01
C ASN A 674 51.59 -20.77 -31.26
N THR A 675 51.16 -19.58 -31.72
CA THR A 675 52.05 -18.42 -31.91
C THR A 675 52.12 -17.49 -30.70
N LEU A 676 51.28 -17.68 -29.68
CA LEU A 676 51.36 -16.97 -28.41
C LEU A 676 52.62 -17.43 -27.66
N SER A 677 53.44 -16.48 -27.24
CA SER A 677 54.63 -16.73 -26.42
C SER A 677 54.87 -15.52 -25.52
N ASN A 678 54.45 -15.63 -24.26
CA ASN A 678 54.59 -14.58 -23.27
C ASN A 678 55.51 -15.06 -22.14
N ALA A 679 56.65 -14.40 -21.95
CA ALA A 679 57.49 -14.57 -20.77
C ALA A 679 57.24 -13.40 -19.83
N SER A 680 56.66 -13.68 -18.66
CA SER A 680 56.20 -12.71 -17.67
C SER A 680 56.98 -12.84 -16.35
N GLY A 681 56.98 -11.77 -15.57
CA GLY A 681 57.21 -11.84 -14.12
C GLY A 681 55.88 -11.64 -13.40
N LYS A 682 55.91 -11.33 -12.10
CA LYS A 682 54.70 -11.04 -11.31
C LYS A 682 54.49 -9.53 -11.10
N PRO A 683 53.90 -8.78 -12.06
CA PRO A 683 53.65 -7.34 -11.90
C PRO A 683 52.54 -7.06 -10.87
N GLY A 684 51.69 -8.04 -10.57
CA GLY A 684 50.60 -7.93 -9.62
C GLY A 684 50.00 -9.28 -9.25
N ALA A 685 48.88 -9.24 -8.53
CA ALA A 685 48.08 -10.42 -8.20
C ALA A 685 47.27 -10.95 -9.38
N TYR A 686 46.97 -10.07 -10.34
CA TYR A 686 46.29 -10.35 -11.60
C TYR A 686 47.01 -9.57 -12.70
N SER A 687 47.25 -10.23 -13.83
CA SER A 687 47.96 -9.68 -14.98
C SER A 687 47.10 -9.82 -16.24
N ASP A 688 46.67 -8.70 -16.80
CA ASP A 688 45.90 -8.67 -18.04
C ASP A 688 46.82 -8.68 -19.26
N TYR A 689 46.80 -9.79 -20.00
CA TYR A 689 47.51 -9.97 -21.27
C TYR A 689 46.54 -10.24 -22.43
N THR A 690 45.28 -9.80 -22.33
CA THR A 690 44.27 -9.94 -23.40
C THR A 690 44.63 -9.18 -24.68
N ASN A 691 45.59 -8.27 -24.63
CA ASN A 691 46.18 -7.66 -25.82
C ASN A 691 47.09 -8.61 -26.62
N LEU A 692 47.50 -9.75 -26.05
CA LEU A 692 48.25 -10.80 -26.73
C LEU A 692 47.29 -11.89 -27.21
N SER A 693 47.45 -12.32 -28.45
CA SER A 693 46.58 -13.35 -29.03
C SER A 693 47.26 -14.32 -29.97
N THR A 694 46.58 -15.43 -30.22
CA THR A 694 46.95 -16.43 -31.22
C THR A 694 45.71 -16.98 -31.92
N ASN A 695 45.86 -17.37 -33.18
CA ASN A 695 44.79 -18.03 -33.92
C ASN A 695 44.76 -19.52 -33.62
N LEU A 696 43.58 -20.09 -33.38
CA LEU A 696 43.36 -21.54 -33.25
C LEU A 696 42.22 -21.97 -34.16
N GLY A 697 42.45 -23.00 -34.97
CA GLY A 697 41.44 -23.60 -35.83
C GLY A 697 40.57 -24.57 -35.04
N VAL A 698 39.26 -24.52 -35.27
CA VAL A 698 38.29 -25.49 -34.72
C VAL A 698 38.71 -26.93 -35.06
N ALA A 699 38.57 -27.83 -34.10
CA ALA A 699 39.08 -29.21 -34.11
C ALA A 699 40.61 -29.37 -34.22
N GLY A 700 41.37 -28.27 -34.20
CA GLY A 700 42.82 -28.29 -34.14
C GLY A 700 43.33 -28.69 -32.75
N THR A 701 44.44 -29.43 -32.72
CA THR A 701 45.15 -29.78 -31.49
C THR A 701 46.42 -28.95 -31.36
N TYR A 702 46.62 -28.35 -30.18
CA TYR A 702 47.71 -27.42 -29.87
C TYR A 702 48.40 -27.81 -28.56
N LEU A 703 49.66 -27.43 -28.41
CA LEU A 703 50.44 -27.67 -27.20
C LEU A 703 50.46 -26.40 -26.33
N LEU A 704 49.87 -26.49 -25.15
CA LEU A 704 49.86 -25.44 -24.13
C LEU A 704 51.05 -25.64 -23.18
N ASN A 705 51.90 -24.63 -23.06
CA ASN A 705 53.12 -24.65 -22.27
C ASN A 705 53.02 -23.61 -21.16
N VAL A 706 53.13 -24.02 -19.90
CA VAL A 706 53.17 -23.09 -18.76
C VAL A 706 54.42 -23.33 -17.92
N ARG A 707 55.10 -22.24 -17.55
CA ARG A 707 56.21 -22.25 -16.56
C ARG A 707 55.88 -21.33 -15.41
N VAL A 708 56.41 -21.65 -14.23
CA VAL A 708 56.06 -21.00 -12.96
C VAL A 708 57.29 -20.76 -12.08
N ASN A 709 57.17 -19.79 -11.17
CA ASN A 709 58.05 -19.60 -10.03
C ASN A 709 57.36 -20.11 -8.76
N THR A 710 58.01 -21.02 -8.03
CA THR A 710 57.46 -21.63 -6.80
C THR A 710 57.84 -20.89 -5.53
N ASP A 711 58.55 -19.76 -5.63
CA ASP A 711 59.02 -18.94 -4.50
C ASP A 711 59.83 -19.72 -3.45
N GLY A 712 60.73 -20.58 -3.92
CA GLY A 712 61.55 -21.46 -3.08
C GLY A 712 61.08 -22.90 -3.13
N ASP A 713 61.39 -23.67 -2.07
CA ASP A 713 61.20 -25.13 -2.00
C ASP A 713 59.73 -25.50 -1.66
N TRP A 714 58.83 -25.03 -2.51
CA TRP A 714 57.39 -25.21 -2.38
C TRP A 714 56.81 -25.84 -3.64
N THR A 715 55.60 -26.38 -3.52
CA THR A 715 54.84 -26.96 -4.64
C THR A 715 53.68 -26.04 -5.01
N VAL A 716 53.55 -25.78 -6.31
CA VAL A 716 52.48 -24.96 -6.88
C VAL A 716 51.70 -25.77 -7.91
N ASN A 717 50.40 -25.48 -8.04
CA ASN A 717 49.48 -26.10 -8.97
C ASN A 717 49.01 -25.06 -9.98
N THR A 718 48.82 -25.46 -11.24
CA THR A 718 48.35 -24.57 -12.30
C THR A 718 47.16 -25.17 -13.04
N ILE A 719 46.09 -24.39 -13.17
CA ILE A 719 44.90 -24.74 -13.95
C ILE A 719 44.67 -23.64 -15.00
N VAL A 720 44.22 -24.05 -16.19
CA VAL A 720 43.86 -23.15 -17.30
C VAL A 720 42.41 -23.36 -17.68
N TRP A 721 41.69 -22.28 -17.97
CA TRP A 721 40.35 -22.30 -18.51
C TRP A 721 40.26 -21.59 -19.87
N VAL A 722 39.40 -22.08 -20.77
CA VAL A 722 39.09 -21.43 -22.05
C VAL A 722 37.59 -21.44 -22.27
N ASP A 723 37.02 -20.26 -22.48
CA ASP A 723 35.58 -20.02 -22.73
C ASP A 723 35.24 -20.34 -24.20
N TRP A 724 35.07 -21.61 -24.56
CA TRP A 724 34.93 -22.01 -25.97
C TRP A 724 33.60 -21.56 -26.59
N ASN A 725 32.58 -21.35 -25.76
CA ASN A 725 31.24 -20.98 -26.18
C ASN A 725 30.97 -19.45 -26.11
N GLN A 726 31.95 -18.66 -25.64
CA GLN A 726 31.91 -17.20 -25.50
C GLN A 726 30.74 -16.71 -24.62
N ASP A 727 30.40 -17.45 -23.57
CA ASP A 727 29.32 -17.10 -22.63
C ASP A 727 29.81 -16.41 -21.35
N CYS A 728 31.13 -16.23 -21.22
CA CYS A 728 31.79 -15.54 -20.13
C CYS A 728 31.63 -16.21 -18.76
N ASP A 729 31.50 -17.54 -18.75
CA ASP A 729 31.86 -18.36 -17.61
C ASP A 729 32.92 -19.42 -17.98
N PHE A 730 33.33 -20.21 -16.99
CA PHE A 730 34.32 -21.30 -17.17
C PHE A 730 33.82 -22.61 -16.55
N SER A 731 32.52 -22.69 -16.29
CA SER A 731 31.88 -23.78 -15.56
C SER A 731 31.52 -24.95 -16.47
N ASP A 732 31.65 -24.75 -17.78
CA ASP A 732 31.29 -25.71 -18.80
C ASP A 732 32.23 -26.90 -18.90
N THR A 733 31.64 -28.02 -19.33
CA THR A 733 32.39 -29.26 -19.53
C THR A 733 33.31 -29.12 -20.74
N GLY A 734 34.62 -29.31 -20.53
CA GLY A 734 35.62 -29.23 -21.59
C GLY A 734 36.42 -27.92 -21.62
N GLU A 735 36.11 -27.00 -20.72
CA GLU A 735 36.80 -25.70 -20.63
C GLU A 735 37.98 -25.69 -19.65
N THR A 736 38.10 -26.69 -18.78
CA THR A 736 39.15 -26.76 -17.75
C THR A 736 40.30 -27.68 -18.17
N TYR A 737 41.54 -27.22 -17.97
CA TYR A 737 42.77 -27.94 -18.29
C TYR A 737 43.73 -27.93 -17.09
N ASP A 738 44.05 -29.10 -16.55
CA ASP A 738 45.01 -29.27 -15.45
C ASP A 738 46.44 -29.37 -16.00
N LEU A 739 47.30 -28.41 -15.63
CA LEU A 739 48.70 -28.35 -16.05
C LEU A 739 49.63 -29.04 -15.02
N GLY A 740 49.09 -29.57 -13.94
CA GLY A 740 49.79 -30.29 -12.89
C GLY A 740 50.57 -29.38 -11.95
N THR A 741 51.70 -29.87 -11.46
CA THR A 741 52.46 -29.22 -10.38
C THR A 741 53.91 -28.91 -10.76
N ALA A 742 54.52 -27.93 -10.09
CA ALA A 742 55.97 -27.71 -10.11
C ALA A 742 56.49 -27.55 -8.68
N THR A 743 57.73 -27.99 -8.42
CA THR A 743 58.35 -27.90 -7.10
C THR A 743 59.77 -27.34 -7.19
N ASN A 744 60.10 -26.39 -6.31
CA ASN A 744 61.45 -25.85 -6.12
C ASN A 744 62.10 -25.32 -7.42
N THR A 745 61.41 -24.45 -8.13
CA THR A 745 61.88 -23.84 -9.37
C THR A 745 61.53 -22.36 -9.45
N ALA A 746 62.44 -21.55 -10.01
CA ALA A 746 62.21 -20.12 -10.22
C ALA A 746 61.64 -19.79 -11.62
N ASP A 747 61.75 -20.72 -12.57
CA ASP A 747 61.19 -20.67 -13.94
C ASP A 747 61.22 -22.10 -14.49
N GLY A 748 60.26 -22.92 -14.05
CA GLY A 748 60.18 -24.34 -14.45
C GLY A 748 58.82 -24.71 -15.00
N ALA A 749 58.80 -25.65 -15.94
CA ALA A 749 57.56 -26.20 -16.47
C ALA A 749 56.80 -26.98 -15.38
N THR A 750 55.47 -26.88 -15.43
CA THR A 750 54.61 -27.75 -14.64
C THR A 750 54.66 -29.19 -15.15
N SER A 751 54.28 -30.16 -14.31
CA SER A 751 54.47 -31.58 -14.58
C SER A 751 53.74 -32.11 -15.82
N LEU A 752 52.70 -31.40 -16.30
CA LEU A 752 51.97 -31.75 -17.51
C LEU A 752 52.23 -30.79 -18.68
N SER A 753 53.16 -29.84 -18.54
CA SER A 753 53.56 -28.94 -19.63
C SER A 753 54.64 -29.57 -20.53
N PRO A 754 54.50 -29.61 -21.88
CA PRO A 754 53.33 -29.18 -22.65
C PRO A 754 52.12 -30.10 -22.53
N LEU A 755 50.93 -29.53 -22.33
CA LEU A 755 49.66 -30.24 -22.37
C LEU A 755 49.02 -30.11 -23.75
N SER A 756 48.51 -31.21 -24.29
CA SER A 756 47.78 -31.22 -25.55
C SER A 756 46.33 -30.78 -25.33
N ILE A 757 45.92 -29.66 -25.94
CA ILE A 757 44.54 -29.16 -25.91
C ILE A 757 43.93 -29.20 -27.31
N THR A 758 42.64 -29.53 -27.41
CA THR A 758 41.91 -29.58 -28.69
C THR A 758 40.77 -28.59 -28.65
N VAL A 759 40.66 -27.74 -29.68
CA VAL A 759 39.54 -26.80 -29.82
C VAL A 759 38.26 -27.59 -30.11
N PRO A 760 37.18 -27.44 -29.31
CA PRO A 760 35.92 -28.15 -29.55
C PRO A 760 35.34 -27.89 -30.94
N VAL A 761 34.63 -28.87 -31.49
CA VAL A 761 34.05 -28.81 -32.86
C VAL A 761 32.89 -27.81 -32.99
N ASP A 762 32.32 -27.45 -31.86
CA ASP A 762 31.21 -26.52 -31.65
C ASP A 762 31.65 -25.17 -31.06
N ALA A 763 32.96 -24.94 -30.91
CA ALA A 763 33.49 -23.67 -30.44
C ALA A 763 33.05 -22.52 -31.36
N LEU A 764 32.65 -21.39 -30.75
CA LEU A 764 32.20 -20.21 -31.49
C LEU A 764 33.39 -19.49 -32.12
N LEU A 765 33.26 -19.12 -33.40
CA LEU A 765 34.29 -18.34 -34.09
C LEU A 765 34.41 -16.94 -33.51
N GLY A 766 35.61 -16.35 -33.53
CA GLY A 766 35.86 -15.02 -32.98
C GLY A 766 36.83 -15.05 -31.79
N ASN A 767 36.86 -13.97 -31.01
CA ASN A 767 37.75 -13.87 -29.87
C ASN A 767 37.11 -14.50 -28.63
N THR A 768 37.90 -15.27 -27.89
CA THR A 768 37.56 -15.76 -26.55
C THR A 768 38.72 -15.53 -25.56
N ILE A 769 38.47 -15.76 -24.27
CA ILE A 769 39.42 -15.58 -23.18
C ILE A 769 39.97 -16.94 -22.72
N MET A 770 41.28 -16.98 -22.48
CA MET A 770 41.97 -18.05 -21.77
C MET A 770 42.51 -17.51 -20.45
N ARG A 771 42.16 -18.15 -19.33
CA ARG A 771 42.64 -17.80 -17.99
C ARG A 771 43.65 -18.83 -17.50
N VAL A 772 44.81 -18.37 -17.03
CA VAL A 772 45.85 -19.20 -16.41
C VAL A 772 45.98 -18.81 -14.94
N SER A 773 45.78 -19.75 -14.02
CA SER A 773 45.91 -19.50 -12.58
C SER A 773 46.92 -20.45 -11.96
N THR A 774 47.88 -19.91 -11.22
CA THR A 774 48.94 -20.66 -10.53
C THR A 774 48.88 -20.36 -9.04
N LYS A 775 48.79 -21.39 -8.20
CA LYS A 775 48.54 -21.27 -6.75
C LYS A 775 49.42 -22.21 -5.91
N TYR A 776 49.84 -21.73 -4.74
CA TYR A 776 50.55 -22.53 -3.75
C TYR A 776 49.67 -23.65 -3.15
N TYR A 777 50.18 -24.89 -3.17
CA TYR A 777 49.71 -26.07 -2.42
C TYR A 777 48.24 -26.51 -2.62
N ALA A 778 47.53 -25.96 -3.61
CA ALA A 778 46.17 -26.35 -3.96
C ALA A 778 45.82 -25.91 -5.38
N ASP A 779 44.86 -26.60 -6.00
CA ASP A 779 44.31 -26.16 -7.28
C ASP A 779 43.55 -24.83 -7.09
N PRO A 780 43.80 -23.82 -7.94
CA PRO A 780 42.98 -22.61 -7.96
C PRO A 780 41.59 -22.88 -8.54
N THR A 781 40.61 -22.07 -8.14
CA THR A 781 39.32 -21.98 -8.85
C THR A 781 39.26 -20.76 -9.75
N PHE A 782 38.39 -20.77 -10.76
CA PHE A 782 38.37 -19.73 -11.80
C PHE A 782 37.90 -18.34 -11.31
N CYS A 783 37.25 -18.24 -10.14
CA CYS A 783 36.79 -17.00 -9.50
C CYS A 783 37.44 -16.73 -8.11
N GLU A 784 38.63 -17.29 -7.85
CA GLU A 784 39.27 -17.17 -6.54
C GLU A 784 40.05 -15.85 -6.37
N THR A 785 39.97 -15.23 -5.20
CA THR A 785 40.70 -13.98 -4.91
C THR A 785 41.57 -14.08 -3.65
N GLY A 786 42.72 -13.39 -3.63
CA GLY A 786 43.58 -13.19 -2.46
C GLY A 786 44.53 -14.35 -2.11
N PHE A 787 44.66 -15.37 -2.95
CA PHE A 787 45.51 -16.54 -2.68
C PHE A 787 47.00 -16.28 -2.98
N ASP A 788 47.89 -17.09 -2.40
CA ASP A 788 49.32 -17.07 -2.75
C ASP A 788 49.52 -17.66 -4.16
N GLY A 789 49.72 -16.77 -5.14
CA GLY A 789 49.75 -17.12 -6.55
C GLY A 789 49.54 -15.91 -7.47
N GLU A 790 49.23 -16.20 -8.72
CA GLU A 790 48.94 -15.20 -9.78
C GLU A 790 47.89 -15.74 -10.75
N VAL A 791 47.11 -14.83 -11.33
CA VAL A 791 46.18 -15.08 -12.43
C VAL A 791 46.58 -14.24 -13.64
N GLU A 792 46.62 -14.86 -14.83
CA GLU A 792 46.87 -14.20 -16.11
C GLU A 792 45.74 -14.50 -17.10
N ASP A 793 45.23 -13.49 -17.81
CA ASP A 793 44.22 -13.66 -18.87
C ASP A 793 44.79 -13.30 -20.25
N TYR A 794 44.43 -14.07 -21.28
CA TYR A 794 44.88 -13.95 -22.67
C TYR A 794 43.71 -14.04 -23.65
N THR A 795 43.86 -13.51 -24.87
CA THR A 795 42.86 -13.67 -25.93
C THR A 795 43.23 -14.78 -26.90
N LEU A 796 42.28 -15.65 -27.24
CA LEU A 796 42.40 -16.63 -28.32
C LEU A 796 41.46 -16.25 -29.46
N THR A 797 41.94 -16.26 -30.70
CA THR A 797 41.10 -15.98 -31.88
C THR A 797 40.77 -17.30 -32.58
N LEU A 798 39.52 -17.74 -32.45
CA LEU A 798 39.01 -18.97 -33.03
C LEU A 798 38.65 -18.76 -34.49
N ILE A 799 39.32 -19.50 -35.36
CA ILE A 799 39.16 -19.44 -36.81
C ILE A 799 38.53 -20.74 -37.33
N PRO A 800 37.87 -20.70 -38.50
CA PRO A 800 37.26 -21.89 -39.07
C PRO A 800 38.26 -23.04 -39.22
N GLY A 801 37.85 -24.24 -38.80
CA GLY A 801 38.57 -25.48 -39.09
C GLY A 801 38.56 -25.78 -40.58
N GLN A 802 39.55 -26.51 -41.07
CA GLN A 802 39.61 -26.95 -42.47
C GLN A 802 39.25 -28.43 -42.56
N SER A 803 38.45 -28.81 -43.54
CA SER A 803 38.19 -30.23 -43.83
C SER A 803 38.07 -30.47 -45.34
N VAL A 804 38.75 -31.51 -45.82
CA VAL A 804 38.69 -31.94 -47.22
C VAL A 804 37.76 -33.15 -47.34
N TRP A 805 36.93 -33.15 -48.37
CA TRP A 805 36.10 -34.30 -48.70
C TRP A 805 36.94 -35.44 -49.30
N LEU A 806 36.99 -36.57 -48.59
CA LEU A 806 37.60 -37.81 -49.04
C LEU A 806 36.68 -38.61 -49.95
N GLY A 807 35.37 -38.66 -49.68
CA GLY A 807 34.38 -39.33 -50.54
C GLY A 807 34.41 -40.86 -50.53
N ASN A 808 34.56 -41.48 -49.34
CA ASN A 808 34.44 -42.94 -49.16
C ASN A 808 33.02 -43.46 -49.44
N SER A 809 32.01 -42.60 -49.36
CA SER A 809 30.64 -42.77 -49.84
C SER A 809 30.11 -41.43 -50.36
N ILE A 810 28.85 -41.39 -50.84
CA ILE A 810 28.20 -40.16 -51.33
C ILE A 810 27.61 -39.28 -50.21
N ASP A 811 27.45 -39.78 -48.99
CA ASP A 811 26.63 -39.12 -47.95
C ASP A 811 27.43 -38.08 -47.15
N TRP A 812 26.99 -36.81 -47.20
CA TRP A 812 27.62 -35.69 -46.50
C TRP A 812 27.83 -35.93 -45.00
N ASN A 813 26.89 -36.63 -44.34
CA ASN A 813 26.86 -36.77 -42.88
C ASN A 813 27.66 -37.97 -42.36
N PHE A 814 28.41 -38.66 -43.21
CA PHE A 814 29.32 -39.72 -42.77
C PHE A 814 30.69 -39.14 -42.43
N THR A 815 31.09 -39.26 -41.17
CA THR A 815 32.39 -38.80 -40.66
C THR A 815 33.59 -39.33 -41.46
N THR A 816 33.50 -40.57 -41.95
CA THR A 816 34.56 -41.18 -42.77
C THR A 816 34.75 -40.52 -44.12
N ASN A 817 33.85 -39.65 -44.58
CA ASN A 817 34.01 -38.90 -45.81
C ASN A 817 34.82 -37.61 -45.66
N TRP A 818 35.22 -37.25 -44.44
CA TRP A 818 35.93 -36.03 -44.13
C TRP A 818 37.33 -36.34 -43.60
N GLU A 819 38.33 -35.59 -44.05
CA GLU A 819 39.75 -35.83 -43.73
C GLU A 819 40.03 -35.88 -42.22
N ASN A 820 39.33 -35.03 -41.47
CA ASN A 820 39.44 -34.95 -40.02
C ASN A 820 38.50 -35.91 -39.26
N GLY A 821 37.73 -36.75 -39.97
CA GLY A 821 36.77 -37.66 -39.34
C GLY A 821 35.58 -36.95 -38.68
N ILE A 822 35.32 -35.68 -39.01
CA ILE A 822 34.28 -34.84 -38.41
C ILE A 822 33.36 -34.36 -39.52
N VAL A 823 32.04 -34.50 -39.33
CA VAL A 823 31.06 -33.90 -40.24
C VAL A 823 31.11 -32.37 -40.06
N PRO A 824 31.32 -31.59 -41.13
CA PRO A 824 31.41 -30.14 -41.05
C PRO A 824 30.17 -29.51 -40.39
N THR A 825 30.45 -28.54 -39.52
CA THR A 825 29.49 -27.64 -38.90
C THR A 825 29.66 -26.22 -39.48
N SER A 826 28.88 -25.27 -38.98
CA SER A 826 29.01 -23.83 -39.29
C SER A 826 30.40 -23.24 -39.04
N SER A 827 31.29 -23.96 -38.35
CA SER A 827 32.67 -23.56 -38.04
C SER A 827 33.73 -24.17 -38.96
N PHE A 828 33.35 -24.86 -40.05
CA PHE A 828 34.31 -25.51 -40.97
C PHE A 828 34.32 -24.93 -42.38
N VAL A 829 35.51 -24.63 -42.88
CA VAL A 829 35.77 -24.45 -44.31
C VAL A 829 35.95 -25.82 -44.94
N VAL A 830 35.12 -26.13 -45.93
CA VAL A 830 35.12 -27.42 -46.60
C VAL A 830 35.63 -27.30 -48.03
N THR A 831 36.51 -28.22 -48.42
CA THR A 831 37.02 -28.29 -49.80
C THR A 831 36.56 -29.59 -50.46
N ILE A 832 35.90 -29.49 -51.61
CA ILE A 832 35.54 -30.64 -52.44
C ILE A 832 36.55 -30.75 -53.59
N PRO A 833 37.41 -31.77 -53.58
CA PRO A 833 38.44 -31.91 -54.60
C PRO A 833 37.84 -32.35 -55.94
N ALA A 834 38.55 -32.04 -57.03
CA ALA A 834 38.15 -32.49 -58.37
C ALA A 834 38.18 -34.02 -58.50
N THR A 835 38.98 -34.69 -57.67
CA THR A 835 39.10 -36.15 -57.63
C THR A 835 39.18 -36.63 -56.17
N PRO A 836 38.04 -36.84 -55.48
CA PRO A 836 38.03 -37.36 -54.12
C PRO A 836 38.74 -38.71 -54.02
N THR A 837 39.55 -38.92 -52.97
CA THR A 837 40.35 -40.13 -52.80
C THR A 837 39.51 -41.41 -52.72
N GLY A 838 38.30 -41.33 -52.17
CA GLY A 838 37.33 -42.42 -52.08
C GLY A 838 36.44 -42.55 -53.32
N GLY A 839 36.62 -41.70 -54.34
CA GLY A 839 36.00 -41.82 -55.66
C GLY A 839 34.56 -41.30 -55.78
N HIS A 840 33.95 -40.78 -54.71
CA HIS A 840 32.57 -40.30 -54.73
C HIS A 840 32.48 -38.80 -54.48
N SER A 841 31.65 -38.12 -55.28
CA SER A 841 31.21 -36.75 -55.01
C SER A 841 30.14 -36.68 -53.92
N PRO A 842 30.11 -35.63 -53.09
CA PRO A 842 29.10 -35.48 -52.05
C PRO A 842 27.69 -35.30 -52.64
N THR A 843 26.72 -35.92 -51.98
CA THR A 843 25.28 -35.76 -52.21
C THR A 843 24.60 -35.43 -50.89
N ILE A 844 23.76 -34.40 -50.89
CA ILE A 844 22.91 -34.00 -49.76
C ILE A 844 21.47 -34.44 -50.09
N PRO A 845 20.94 -35.54 -49.52
CA PRO A 845 19.62 -36.06 -49.84
C PRO A 845 18.47 -35.16 -49.37
N PHE A 846 17.25 -35.38 -49.91
CA PHE A 846 16.05 -34.70 -49.43
C PHE A 846 15.83 -34.97 -47.93
N GLY A 847 15.52 -33.93 -47.16
CA GLY A 847 15.31 -34.01 -45.71
C GLY A 847 16.60 -33.98 -44.88
N ILE A 848 17.78 -33.85 -45.52
CA ILE A 848 19.07 -33.67 -44.83
C ILE A 848 19.49 -32.19 -44.91
N ASN A 849 19.96 -31.68 -43.77
CA ASN A 849 20.61 -30.36 -43.66
C ASN A 849 22.11 -30.57 -43.50
N ALA A 850 22.88 -30.02 -44.44
CA ALA A 850 24.32 -29.88 -44.34
C ALA A 850 24.66 -28.42 -44.00
N VAL A 851 25.70 -28.21 -43.18
CA VAL A 851 26.13 -26.88 -42.76
C VAL A 851 27.65 -26.78 -42.93
N CYS A 852 28.14 -25.63 -43.39
CA CYS A 852 29.56 -25.30 -43.38
C CYS A 852 29.79 -23.78 -43.24
N TYR A 853 30.97 -23.38 -42.78
CA TYR A 853 31.36 -21.96 -42.76
C TYR A 853 31.50 -21.42 -44.18
N SER A 854 32.24 -22.12 -45.04
CA SER A 854 32.35 -21.82 -46.47
C SER A 854 32.73 -23.08 -47.25
N ILE A 855 32.27 -23.20 -48.49
CA ILE A 855 32.59 -24.33 -49.38
C ILE A 855 33.45 -23.88 -50.55
N THR A 856 34.55 -24.59 -50.79
CA THR A 856 35.41 -24.43 -51.96
C THR A 856 35.29 -25.65 -52.87
N LEU A 857 34.94 -25.41 -54.13
CA LEU A 857 34.88 -26.44 -55.17
C LEU A 857 36.12 -26.32 -56.06
N GLU A 858 36.97 -27.35 -56.08
CA GLU A 858 38.07 -27.38 -57.04
C GLU A 858 37.54 -27.47 -58.47
N ASN A 859 38.28 -26.92 -59.43
CA ASN A 859 37.89 -26.93 -60.84
C ASN A 859 37.69 -28.38 -61.34
N GLY A 860 36.44 -28.73 -61.69
CA GLY A 860 36.06 -30.09 -62.12
C GLY A 860 35.40 -30.94 -61.03
N SER A 861 35.29 -30.45 -59.79
CA SER A 861 34.53 -31.11 -58.73
C SER A 861 33.02 -31.00 -58.95
N THR A 862 32.24 -31.88 -58.31
CA THR A 862 30.77 -31.87 -58.37
C THR A 862 30.21 -32.16 -56.97
N ILE A 863 29.12 -31.46 -56.62
CA ILE A 863 28.28 -31.69 -55.44
C ILE A 863 26.82 -31.74 -55.89
N THR A 864 26.03 -32.67 -55.35
CA THR A 864 24.58 -32.77 -55.63
C THR A 864 23.78 -32.36 -54.39
N ILE A 865 22.90 -31.37 -54.52
CA ILE A 865 22.11 -30.83 -53.39
C ILE A 865 20.63 -31.07 -53.67
N ASN A 866 20.04 -32.09 -53.01
CA ASN A 866 18.61 -32.40 -53.05
C ASN A 866 17.88 -32.00 -51.74
N GLY A 867 18.64 -31.80 -50.66
CA GLY A 867 18.18 -31.27 -49.37
C GLY A 867 18.56 -29.80 -49.19
N ASN A 868 19.05 -29.43 -48.02
CA ASN A 868 19.52 -28.08 -47.72
C ASN A 868 21.03 -28.05 -47.47
N LEU A 869 21.72 -27.07 -48.04
CA LEU A 869 23.11 -26.73 -47.73
C LEU A 869 23.14 -25.29 -47.24
N GLU A 870 23.42 -25.11 -45.95
CA GLU A 870 23.61 -23.80 -45.34
C GLU A 870 25.10 -23.46 -45.31
N VAL A 871 25.44 -22.29 -45.87
CA VAL A 871 26.80 -21.76 -45.91
C VAL A 871 26.80 -20.42 -45.20
N ILE A 872 27.59 -20.30 -44.13
CA ILE A 872 27.54 -19.15 -43.21
C ILE A 872 28.18 -17.89 -43.82
N LYS A 873 29.23 -18.04 -44.63
CA LYS A 873 29.98 -16.96 -45.31
C LYS A 873 29.77 -17.02 -46.82
#